data_AF-A0A135LSN3-F1
#
_entry.id   AF-A0A135LSN3-F1
#
_cell.length_a   1.000
_cell.length_b   1.000
_cell.length_c   1.000
_cell.angle_alpha   90.00
_cell.angle_beta   90.00
_cell.angle_gamma   90.00
#
_symmetry.space_group_name_H-M   'P 1'
#
loop_
_entity.id
_entity.type
_entity.pdbx_description
1 polymer ?
#
loop_
_entity_poly.entity_id
_entity_poly.type
_entity_poly.pdbx_seq_one_letter_code
_entity_poly.pdbx_strand_id
1 'polypeptide(L)'
;MGLPGTKLGAFRAYFFGYFVCTAGFLFGYDTGIVGGILEFKSYIDDFGYKDQTTVSAVMVSLQNVGAFLSALAIFWVSERYGRKKTVQAAMTVFCLGVILQVVPSHSLACFYIGRFVAGLGLGAGTAVVPAYNAEMAPKEIRGKLGSGMQWLFALGVMLSYWIDYAVKITLPASSKQWQIPVGLQMVPAGVLALGLCAMPESVRWLAKKGRFDEAWESLKWMRASEGPEVKAEFNEIRVGLEEELRATEGFEKRELLEPANRYRLLLAVFMFCGQQCTGMTALAYFGPQFFKLLVGNNTNQSLLITGLFGAEKFVTVGIYILFFSEMWGRKPTLWISALLMAGCFIIVTVVKETTPEPNAKATPAGIGMVAMIFLTNSIYQFSWGPLPWPYTSEIFPTRIREIGTSVAVSTQWLFNFLFSLVTRYMMNSWGSYVFLFYAILDIIMAIIVFFFVKETKGKSLEEMETIFHSKAAFDVDAVRRDALKDTVADEVNQLEMGYSEFYCHLCGVSFNIVFRLKSGELDVPGPENQKTDGFDFTDNEDTSQDLDYKSQKDCEEEPYEYDSDCESTDGMSLGGDMSNNEDCEDNSTDDSDGQTYYNWVLQTFNPASATRGESQQSVGYFDSPMSGYSSDAISPEEARGCRTAQFLVRKTDPRDQWRADQLHAAWEIDGDWSLSGICDGTPSRDISCPIVCPVRNGIDYVEADNVNFDPDREPDDIAMPFHPWCFDIFCRQSKVQFQRINVEGLMTWRNAEFGWDDFGTFPRAKEVNDSQDQWWCHDDGTEYLVANPLYVPGLPEILLTAAKNERLPSSSDPYSEIESSQPVANRPTASHKRQTDSLSSLPAEIRLIVIEYLDSSDITSLSIASRAFAQLPNSVWYKLVRKEMPWLWEAWEESECIHNPSPWTILTTADIKCVVTARSAYAQALVEDSYTQLDAEKAAESRFVLPIIIPEEVKLPRATTDWHRVFMQIRLNWDKLKGLRNRQRIWVDVEEVVRRIQKFDP
;
A
#
# COMPACT_ATOMS: atom_id res chain seq x y z
N MET A 1 18.99 11.69 12.50
CA MET A 1 18.42 11.27 11.21
C MET A 1 19.05 12.11 10.12
N GLY A 2 20.01 11.55 9.38
CA GLY A 2 20.67 12.23 8.27
C GLY A 2 19.85 12.05 7.00
N LEU A 3 19.72 13.11 6.20
CA LEU A 3 19.13 13.05 4.86
C LEU A 3 19.89 12.02 4.00
N PRO A 4 19.19 11.15 3.24
CA PRO A 4 19.82 10.35 2.20
C PRO A 4 20.26 11.30 1.08
N GLY A 5 21.55 11.66 1.08
CA GLY A 5 22.11 12.62 0.14
C GLY A 5 23.40 13.26 0.62
N THR A 6 24.20 13.77 -0.32
CA THR A 6 25.43 14.51 -0.01
C THR A 6 25.09 15.78 0.80
N LYS A 7 26.01 16.26 1.66
CA LYS A 7 25.83 17.54 2.39
C LYS A 7 25.47 18.70 1.46
N LEU A 8 25.94 18.66 0.21
CA LEU A 8 25.62 19.62 -0.83
C LEU A 8 24.16 19.53 -1.29
N GLY A 9 23.61 18.32 -1.44
CA GLY A 9 22.19 18.11 -1.78
C GLY A 9 21.25 18.67 -0.72
N ALA A 10 21.54 18.42 0.56
CA ALA A 10 20.80 19.00 1.67
C ALA A 10 20.84 20.54 1.64
N PHE A 11 22.01 21.13 1.46
CA PHE A 11 22.16 22.58 1.33
C PHE A 11 21.35 23.13 0.15
N ARG A 12 21.45 22.50 -1.03
CA ARG A 12 20.69 22.93 -2.20
C ARG A 12 19.19 22.85 -1.94
N ALA A 13 18.68 21.79 -1.31
CA ALA A 13 17.26 21.62 -1.04
C ALA A 13 16.71 22.73 -0.12
N TYR A 14 17.42 23.04 0.97
CA TYR A 14 17.06 24.15 1.84
C TYR A 14 17.17 25.50 1.13
N PHE A 15 18.27 25.74 0.42
CA PHE A 15 18.47 26.99 -0.31
C PHE A 15 17.38 27.21 -1.34
N PHE A 16 17.12 26.23 -2.20
CA PHE A 16 16.08 26.27 -3.21
C PHE A 16 14.70 26.48 -2.57
N GLY A 17 14.35 25.69 -1.56
CA GLY A 17 13.02 25.78 -0.95
C GLY A 17 12.74 27.14 -0.31
N TYR A 18 13.68 27.68 0.47
CA TYR A 18 13.52 29.03 1.03
C TYR A 18 13.62 30.12 -0.02
N PHE A 19 14.47 29.95 -1.03
CA PHE A 19 14.60 30.91 -2.13
C PHE A 19 13.29 31.07 -2.90
N VAL A 20 12.65 29.97 -3.29
CA VAL A 20 11.37 29.99 -4.02
C VAL A 20 10.23 30.51 -3.11
N CYS A 21 10.26 30.20 -1.81
CA CYS A 21 9.34 30.75 -0.81
C CYS A 21 9.47 32.28 -0.59
N THR A 22 10.42 32.98 -1.24
CA THR A 22 10.48 34.45 -1.28
C THR A 22 9.18 35.09 -1.83
N ALA A 23 8.38 34.37 -2.61
CA ALA A 23 7.03 34.84 -2.97
C ALA A 23 6.12 35.03 -1.74
N GLY A 24 6.25 34.17 -0.72
CA GLY A 24 5.59 34.35 0.57
C GLY A 24 6.08 35.60 1.29
N PHE A 25 7.39 35.87 1.25
CA PHE A 25 7.96 37.13 1.75
C PHE A 25 7.36 38.35 1.08
N LEU A 26 7.26 38.36 -0.25
CA LEU A 26 6.65 39.45 -1.01
C LEU A 26 5.19 39.69 -0.61
N PHE A 27 4.42 38.61 -0.43
CA PHE A 27 3.06 38.71 0.05
C PHE A 27 2.99 39.35 1.45
N GLY A 28 3.86 38.91 2.36
CA GLY A 28 3.93 39.49 3.69
C GLY A 28 4.37 40.95 3.69
N TYR A 29 5.35 41.28 2.87
CA TYR A 29 5.89 42.63 2.77
C TYR A 29 4.83 43.61 2.24
N ASP A 30 4.11 43.27 1.17
CA ASP A 30 3.01 44.11 0.66
C ASP A 30 1.87 44.22 1.67
N THR A 31 1.60 43.15 2.44
CA THR A 31 0.59 43.17 3.49
C THR A 31 0.91 44.22 4.56
N GLY A 32 2.15 44.27 5.05
CA GLY A 32 2.49 45.17 6.15
C GLY A 32 2.73 46.62 5.73
N ILE A 33 3.36 46.84 4.57
CA ILE A 33 3.76 48.19 4.11
C ILE A 33 2.56 49.13 3.85
N VAL A 34 1.46 48.56 3.38
CA VAL A 34 0.22 49.25 3.07
C VAL A 34 -0.30 50.01 4.29
N GLY A 35 -0.22 49.40 5.47
CA GLY A 35 -0.72 49.97 6.70
C GLY A 35 0.02 51.24 7.11
N GLY A 36 1.36 51.28 6.95
CA GLY A 36 2.17 52.43 7.32
C GLY A 36 2.09 53.59 6.32
N ILE A 37 2.11 53.28 5.02
CA ILE A 37 1.99 54.30 3.95
C ILE A 37 0.72 55.15 4.12
N LEU A 38 -0.39 54.52 4.51
CA LEU A 38 -1.68 55.20 4.71
C LEU A 38 -1.64 56.23 5.85
N GLU A 39 -0.69 56.13 6.79
CA GLU A 39 -0.49 57.12 7.86
C GLU A 39 0.51 58.23 7.49
N PHE A 40 1.19 58.13 6.35
CA PHE A 40 2.17 59.13 5.94
C PHE A 40 1.49 60.36 5.36
N LYS A 41 1.77 61.52 5.96
CA LYS A 41 1.30 62.81 5.45
C LYS A 41 1.78 63.08 4.01
N SER A 42 2.99 62.66 3.68
CA SER A 42 3.55 62.76 2.32
C SER A 42 2.70 62.07 1.25
N TYR A 43 2.13 60.90 1.57
CA TYR A 43 1.24 60.19 0.66
C TYR A 43 -0.10 60.91 0.48
N ILE A 44 -0.69 61.42 1.56
CA ILE A 44 -1.92 62.22 1.50
C ILE A 44 -1.71 63.50 0.68
N ASP A 45 -0.59 64.19 0.91
CA ASP A 45 -0.26 65.46 0.24
C ASP A 45 0.04 65.24 -1.26
N ASP A 46 0.69 64.14 -1.64
CA ASP A 46 1.01 63.83 -3.05
C ASP A 46 -0.21 63.51 -3.92
N PHE A 47 -1.24 62.88 -3.35
CA PHE A 47 -2.45 62.44 -4.07
C PHE A 47 -3.68 63.30 -3.79
N GLY A 48 -3.65 64.17 -2.79
CA GLY A 48 -4.65 65.22 -2.55
C GLY A 48 -6.08 64.74 -2.24
N TYR A 49 -6.25 63.54 -1.69
CA TYR A 49 -7.57 62.96 -1.42
C TYR A 49 -8.12 63.33 -0.04
N LYS A 50 -9.44 63.53 0.05
CA LYS A 50 -10.15 63.85 1.31
C LYS A 50 -10.72 62.62 2.00
N ASP A 51 -11.16 61.62 1.23
CA ASP A 51 -11.75 60.39 1.76
C ASP A 51 -10.68 59.35 2.03
N GLN A 52 -10.12 59.37 3.24
CA GLN A 52 -9.08 58.42 3.65
C GLN A 52 -9.60 56.99 3.75
N THR A 53 -10.88 56.80 4.10
CA THR A 53 -11.47 55.48 4.31
C THR A 53 -11.59 54.73 2.99
N THR A 54 -12.19 55.36 1.97
CA THR A 54 -12.35 54.75 0.66
C THR A 54 -11.01 54.52 -0.02
N VAL A 55 -10.07 55.49 0.04
CA VAL A 55 -8.74 55.31 -0.56
C VAL A 55 -7.97 54.17 0.11
N SER A 56 -8.02 54.06 1.44
CA SER A 56 -7.41 52.94 2.16
C SER A 56 -8.00 51.60 1.71
N ALA A 57 -9.34 51.50 1.71
CA ALA A 57 -10.03 50.25 1.40
C ALA A 57 -9.79 49.79 -0.05
N VAL A 58 -9.89 50.72 -1.00
CA VAL A 58 -9.70 50.43 -2.44
C VAL A 58 -8.25 50.09 -2.75
N MET A 59 -7.29 50.77 -2.13
CA MET A 59 -5.86 50.49 -2.30
C MET A 59 -5.50 49.05 -1.96
N VAL A 60 -5.97 48.54 -0.82
CA VAL A 60 -5.65 47.16 -0.38
C VAL A 60 -6.41 46.14 -1.22
N SER A 61 -7.71 46.37 -1.43
CA SER A 61 -8.58 45.42 -2.10
C SER A 61 -8.25 45.25 -3.59
N LEU A 62 -7.77 46.28 -4.29
CA LEU A 62 -7.36 46.18 -5.70
C LEU A 62 -6.22 45.20 -5.95
N GLN A 63 -5.25 45.12 -5.03
CA GLN A 63 -4.19 44.12 -5.12
C GLN A 63 -4.76 42.71 -4.92
N ASN A 64 -5.61 42.54 -3.89
CA ASN A 64 -6.20 41.25 -3.57
C ASN A 64 -7.11 40.71 -4.68
N VAL A 65 -7.88 41.56 -5.37
CA VAL A 65 -8.69 41.12 -6.52
C VAL A 65 -7.83 40.71 -7.72
N GLY A 66 -6.71 41.42 -7.98
CA GLY A 66 -5.73 40.97 -8.98
C GLY A 66 -5.12 39.61 -8.60
N ALA A 67 -4.78 39.42 -7.33
CA ALA A 67 -4.26 38.15 -6.83
C ALA A 67 -5.28 37.01 -6.95
N PHE A 68 -6.55 37.27 -6.65
CA PHE A 68 -7.65 36.31 -6.83
C PHE A 68 -7.81 35.86 -8.30
N LEU A 69 -7.90 36.81 -9.23
CA LEU A 69 -8.09 36.50 -10.65
C LEU A 69 -6.91 35.73 -11.24
N SER A 70 -5.68 36.09 -10.83
CA SER A 70 -4.49 35.38 -11.26
C SER A 70 -4.40 33.98 -10.66
N ALA A 71 -4.68 33.80 -9.37
CA ALA A 71 -4.65 32.48 -8.71
C ALA A 71 -5.62 31.48 -9.34
N LEU A 72 -6.80 31.92 -9.80
CA LEU A 72 -7.75 31.07 -10.52
C LEU A 72 -7.25 30.64 -11.90
N ALA A 73 -6.58 31.53 -12.62
CA ALA A 73 -6.17 31.29 -14.00
C ALA A 73 -4.78 30.65 -14.15
N ILE A 74 -3.90 30.82 -13.15
CA ILE A 74 -2.48 30.46 -13.27
C ILE A 74 -2.24 28.95 -13.35
N PHE A 75 -3.16 28.12 -12.85
CA PHE A 75 -3.06 26.66 -12.93
C PHE A 75 -2.82 26.19 -14.38
N TRP A 76 -3.64 26.65 -15.32
CA TRP A 76 -3.54 26.29 -16.74
C TRP A 76 -2.21 26.71 -17.38
N VAL A 77 -1.72 27.89 -16.99
CA VAL A 77 -0.44 28.43 -17.46
C VAL A 77 0.72 27.61 -16.90
N SER A 78 0.67 27.31 -15.61
CA SER A 78 1.69 26.53 -14.88
C SER A 78 1.80 25.10 -15.42
N GLU A 79 0.68 24.44 -15.70
CA GLU A 79 0.67 23.10 -16.30
C GLU A 79 1.24 23.09 -17.73
N ARG A 80 1.04 24.17 -18.50
CA ARG A 80 1.52 24.26 -19.88
C ARG A 80 2.99 24.65 -19.99
N TYR A 81 3.45 25.62 -19.21
CA TYR A 81 4.77 26.23 -19.37
C TYR A 81 5.80 25.83 -18.30
N GLY A 82 5.38 25.14 -17.24
CA GLY A 82 6.23 24.72 -16.13
C GLY A 82 6.22 25.71 -14.97
N ARG A 83 6.75 25.27 -13.82
CA ARG A 83 6.71 26.04 -12.57
C ARG A 83 7.66 27.23 -12.62
N LYS A 84 8.92 27.00 -13.03
CA LYS A 84 9.97 28.02 -13.11
C LYS A 84 9.55 29.21 -13.96
N LYS A 85 9.17 28.96 -15.22
CA LYS A 85 8.82 30.04 -16.18
C LYS A 85 7.60 30.84 -15.72
N THR A 86 6.64 30.16 -15.11
CA THR A 86 5.42 30.79 -14.61
C THR A 86 5.72 31.74 -13.46
N VAL A 87 6.56 31.34 -12.49
CA VAL A 87 6.99 32.24 -11.39
C VAL A 87 7.81 33.41 -11.92
N GLN A 88 8.69 33.20 -12.91
CA GLN A 88 9.47 34.28 -13.53
C GLN A 88 8.57 35.34 -14.20
N ALA A 89 7.58 34.89 -14.98
CA ALA A 89 6.61 35.78 -15.60
C ALA A 89 5.78 36.54 -14.55
N ALA A 90 5.32 35.84 -13.51
CA ALA A 90 4.56 36.42 -12.40
C ALA A 90 5.34 37.53 -11.68
N MET A 91 6.61 37.29 -11.32
CA MET A 91 7.46 38.28 -10.67
C MET A 91 7.81 39.46 -11.58
N THR A 92 7.89 39.24 -12.90
CA THR A 92 8.09 40.33 -13.86
C THR A 92 6.86 41.23 -13.91
N VAL A 93 5.65 40.65 -13.99
CA VAL A 93 4.38 41.40 -13.92
C VAL A 93 4.25 42.15 -12.59
N PHE A 94 4.64 41.53 -11.49
CA PHE A 94 4.69 42.17 -10.18
C PHE A 94 5.57 43.43 -10.19
N CYS A 95 6.80 43.33 -10.68
CA CYS A 95 7.71 44.47 -10.79
C CYS A 95 7.14 45.59 -11.68
N LEU A 96 6.49 45.26 -12.80
CA LEU A 96 5.82 46.26 -13.65
C LEU A 96 4.71 47.00 -12.89
N GLY A 97 3.91 46.27 -12.11
CA GLY A 97 2.89 46.87 -11.25
C GLY A 97 3.49 47.81 -10.19
N VAL A 98 4.58 47.41 -9.53
CA VAL A 98 5.27 48.27 -8.55
C VAL A 98 5.88 49.51 -9.20
N ILE A 99 6.45 49.39 -10.41
CA ILE A 99 6.95 50.55 -11.16
C ILE A 99 5.81 51.56 -11.38
N LEU A 100 4.63 51.11 -11.81
CA LEU A 100 3.46 51.98 -12.00
C LEU A 100 3.01 52.68 -10.71
N GLN A 101 3.21 52.05 -9.55
CA GLN A 101 2.90 52.64 -8.24
C GLN A 101 3.89 53.74 -7.83
N VAL A 102 5.18 53.57 -8.14
CA VAL A 102 6.25 54.48 -7.69
C VAL A 102 6.47 55.66 -8.64
N VAL A 103 6.09 55.53 -9.92
CA VAL A 103 6.21 56.61 -10.92
C VAL A 103 5.54 57.89 -10.37
N PRO A 104 6.22 59.06 -10.44
CA PRO A 104 5.73 60.33 -9.91
C PRO A 104 4.63 60.93 -10.80
N SER A 105 3.52 60.21 -10.96
CA SER A 105 2.36 60.63 -11.73
C SER A 105 1.38 61.49 -10.91
N HIS A 106 1.47 61.43 -9.58
CA HIS A 106 0.51 62.02 -8.63
C HIS A 106 -0.96 61.64 -8.91
N SER A 107 -1.18 60.54 -9.66
CA SER A 107 -2.50 60.08 -10.07
C SER A 107 -2.89 58.82 -9.30
N LEU A 108 -3.97 58.91 -8.51
CA LEU A 108 -4.52 57.75 -7.80
C LEU A 108 -4.91 56.62 -8.75
N ALA A 109 -5.40 56.95 -9.95
CA ALA A 109 -5.76 55.94 -10.95
C ALA A 109 -4.53 55.14 -11.42
N CYS A 110 -3.39 55.80 -11.65
CA CYS A 110 -2.16 55.11 -12.02
C CYS A 110 -1.69 54.19 -10.89
N PHE A 111 -1.76 54.67 -9.65
CA PHE A 111 -1.40 53.89 -8.46
C PHE A 111 -2.32 52.65 -8.30
N TYR A 112 -3.63 52.82 -8.48
CA TYR A 112 -4.64 51.75 -8.43
C TYR A 112 -4.46 50.70 -9.54
N ILE A 113 -4.15 51.12 -10.76
CA ILE A 113 -3.80 50.19 -11.84
C ILE A 113 -2.52 49.43 -11.49
N GLY A 114 -1.51 50.13 -10.97
CA GLY A 114 -0.28 49.50 -10.50
C GLY A 114 -0.51 48.46 -9.40
N ARG A 115 -1.44 48.71 -8.47
CA ARG A 115 -1.89 47.74 -7.46
C ARG A 115 -2.55 46.51 -8.08
N PHE A 116 -3.50 46.71 -8.99
CA PHE A 116 -4.14 45.58 -9.65
C PHE A 116 -3.13 44.70 -10.41
N VAL A 117 -2.22 45.32 -11.18
CA VAL A 117 -1.18 44.62 -11.95
C VAL A 117 -0.17 43.91 -11.03
N ALA A 118 0.27 44.55 -9.94
CA ALA A 118 1.12 43.90 -8.96
C ALA A 118 0.42 42.71 -8.30
N GLY A 119 -0.89 42.84 -8.01
CA GLY A 119 -1.73 41.75 -7.53
C GLY A 119 -1.74 40.53 -8.45
N LEU A 120 -1.83 40.72 -9.77
CA LEU A 120 -1.77 39.62 -10.75
C LEU A 120 -0.47 38.82 -10.66
N GLY A 121 0.66 39.50 -10.46
CA GLY A 121 1.96 38.84 -10.28
C GLY A 121 2.07 38.13 -8.93
N LEU A 122 1.56 38.75 -7.87
CA LEU A 122 1.63 38.21 -6.51
C LEU A 122 0.77 36.95 -6.34
N GLY A 123 -0.48 36.97 -6.82
CA GLY A 123 -1.38 35.81 -6.73
C GLY A 123 -0.88 34.63 -7.56
N ALA A 124 -0.41 34.88 -8.78
CA ALA A 124 0.21 33.86 -9.62
C ALA A 124 1.44 33.22 -8.94
N GLY A 125 2.34 34.03 -8.37
CA GLY A 125 3.53 33.54 -7.69
C GLY A 125 3.21 32.69 -6.46
N THR A 126 2.33 33.18 -5.59
CA THR A 126 1.94 32.50 -4.35
C THR A 126 1.14 31.22 -4.57
N ALA A 127 0.45 31.06 -5.70
CA ALA A 127 -0.23 29.81 -6.05
C ALA A 127 0.73 28.73 -6.59
N VAL A 128 1.77 29.11 -7.34
CA VAL A 128 2.66 28.14 -8.02
C VAL A 128 3.84 27.71 -7.14
N VAL A 129 4.34 28.60 -6.29
CA VAL A 129 5.52 28.37 -5.43
C VAL A 129 5.37 27.16 -4.48
N PRO A 130 4.25 26.95 -3.78
CA PRO A 130 4.07 25.77 -2.92
C PRO A 130 4.25 24.45 -3.69
N ALA A 131 3.63 24.34 -4.87
CA ALA A 131 3.72 23.17 -5.71
C ALA A 131 5.16 22.95 -6.19
N TYR A 132 5.82 24.01 -6.66
CA TYR A 132 7.20 23.93 -7.12
C TYR A 132 8.17 23.47 -6.02
N ASN A 133 7.99 23.98 -4.80
CA ASN A 133 8.79 23.59 -3.65
C ASN A 133 8.54 22.11 -3.28
N ALA A 134 7.26 21.68 -3.24
CA ALA A 134 6.90 20.30 -2.90
C ALA A 134 7.38 19.27 -3.94
N GLU A 135 7.33 19.61 -5.23
CA GLU A 135 7.76 18.77 -6.35
C GLU A 135 9.30 18.57 -6.41
N MET A 136 10.08 19.47 -5.80
CA MET A 136 11.55 19.42 -5.77
C MET A 136 12.12 18.90 -4.44
N ALA A 137 11.37 19.09 -3.35
CA ALA A 137 11.80 18.76 -1.99
C ALA A 137 11.96 17.24 -1.77
N PRO A 138 13.03 16.81 -1.07
CA PRO A 138 13.14 15.44 -0.57
C PRO A 138 11.97 15.08 0.35
N LYS A 139 11.52 13.83 0.31
CA LYS A 139 10.35 13.36 1.06
C LYS A 139 10.46 13.61 2.57
N GLU A 140 11.66 13.53 3.13
CA GLU A 140 11.92 13.66 4.57
C GLU A 140 11.80 15.11 5.10
N ILE A 141 12.03 16.11 4.24
CA ILE A 141 12.03 17.54 4.63
C ILE A 141 10.97 18.37 3.91
N ARG A 142 10.16 17.76 3.04
CA ARG A 142 9.11 18.43 2.27
C ARG A 142 8.16 19.24 3.15
N GLY A 143 7.71 18.68 4.26
CA GLY A 143 6.83 19.38 5.21
C GLY A 143 7.48 20.65 5.76
N LYS A 144 8.73 20.58 6.22
CA LYS A 144 9.49 21.72 6.74
C LYS A 144 9.72 22.80 5.69
N LEU A 145 10.06 22.42 4.46
CA LEU A 145 10.23 23.36 3.35
C LEU A 145 8.90 24.02 2.96
N GLY A 146 7.80 23.26 2.98
CA GLY A 146 6.45 23.78 2.75
C GLY A 146 6.05 24.84 3.77
N SER A 147 6.33 24.62 5.06
CA SER A 147 6.09 25.61 6.13
C SER A 147 6.92 26.89 5.98
N GLY A 148 8.01 26.85 5.22
CA GLY A 148 8.87 28.00 4.94
C GLY A 148 8.15 29.16 4.27
N MET A 149 7.07 28.91 3.52
CA MET A 149 6.27 29.99 2.90
C MET A 149 5.57 30.87 3.94
N GLN A 150 4.92 30.26 4.93
CA GLN A 150 4.25 30.99 6.01
C GLN A 150 5.25 31.72 6.91
N TRP A 151 6.42 31.12 7.13
CA TRP A 151 7.47 31.75 7.92
C TRP A 151 8.06 32.98 7.22
N LEU A 152 8.33 32.88 5.92
CA LEU A 152 8.79 34.02 5.11
C LEU A 152 7.69 35.09 4.94
N PHE A 153 6.42 34.70 4.88
CA PHE A 153 5.31 35.66 4.95
C PHE A 153 5.36 36.48 6.24
N ALA A 154 5.51 35.84 7.40
CA ALA A 154 5.62 36.56 8.67
C ALA A 154 6.89 37.44 8.72
N LEU A 155 8.00 36.98 8.14
CA LEU A 155 9.22 37.79 8.00
C LEU A 155 8.99 39.04 7.14
N GLY A 156 8.26 38.92 6.02
CA GLY A 156 7.89 40.03 5.17
C GLY A 156 7.04 41.08 5.89
N VAL A 157 6.02 40.62 6.61
CA VAL A 157 5.17 41.49 7.45
C VAL A 157 6.01 42.22 8.49
N MET A 158 6.89 41.51 9.20
CA MET A 158 7.78 42.10 10.20
C MET A 158 8.67 43.19 9.59
N LEU A 159 9.41 42.87 8.53
CA LEU A 159 10.37 43.82 7.94
C LEU A 159 9.66 45.05 7.37
N SER A 160 8.51 44.88 6.71
CA SER A 160 7.76 46.01 6.15
C SER A 160 7.31 47.01 7.23
N TYR A 161 6.80 46.55 8.37
CA TYR A 161 6.45 47.45 9.48
C TYR A 161 7.64 48.22 10.05
N TRP A 162 8.79 47.54 10.20
CA TRP A 162 10.00 48.21 10.68
C TRP A 162 10.55 49.21 9.66
N ILE A 163 10.40 48.93 8.36
CA ILE A 163 10.77 49.85 7.29
C ILE A 163 9.86 51.08 7.30
N ASP A 164 8.55 50.91 7.45
CA ASP A 164 7.62 52.04 7.56
C ASP A 164 7.95 52.91 8.77
N TYR A 165 8.24 52.29 9.93
CA TYR A 165 8.67 53.01 11.12
C TYR A 165 9.99 53.77 10.89
N ALA A 166 11.00 53.10 10.31
CA ALA A 166 12.32 53.69 10.04
C ALA A 166 12.22 54.88 9.08
N VAL A 167 11.48 54.72 7.98
CA VAL A 167 11.28 55.78 6.99
C VAL A 167 10.50 56.95 7.59
N LYS A 168 9.54 56.69 8.48
CA LYS A 168 8.79 57.74 9.18
C LYS A 168 9.67 58.58 10.11
N ILE A 169 10.63 57.98 10.83
CA ILE A 169 11.49 58.69 11.78
C ILE A 169 12.74 59.31 11.15
N THR A 170 13.26 58.73 10.06
CA THR A 170 14.53 59.12 9.46
C THR A 170 14.36 60.08 8.28
N LEU A 171 13.31 59.91 7.47
CA LEU A 171 13.14 60.71 6.25
C LEU A 171 12.18 61.89 6.46
N PRO A 172 12.45 63.05 5.83
CA PRO A 172 11.51 64.16 5.82
C PRO A 172 10.24 63.81 5.05
N ALA A 173 9.13 64.48 5.38
CA ALA A 173 7.83 64.30 4.73
C ALA A 173 7.87 64.79 3.26
N SER A 174 8.34 63.90 2.38
CA SER A 174 8.47 64.07 0.94
C SER A 174 7.97 62.80 0.24
N SER A 175 7.71 62.84 -1.06
CA SER A 175 7.22 61.67 -1.84
C SER A 175 8.08 60.42 -1.66
N LYS A 176 9.39 60.61 -1.44
CA LYS A 176 10.36 59.53 -1.15
C LYS A 176 9.97 58.69 0.07
N GLN A 177 9.26 59.27 1.03
CA GLN A 177 8.86 58.61 2.28
C GLN A 177 7.90 57.44 2.05
N TRP A 178 6.98 57.51 1.07
CA TRP A 178 6.14 56.35 0.72
C TRP A 178 6.68 55.58 -0.50
N GLN A 179 7.37 56.26 -1.42
CA GLN A 179 7.93 55.63 -2.62
C GLN A 179 9.05 54.62 -2.33
N ILE A 180 9.93 54.90 -1.36
CA ILE A 180 11.06 54.01 -1.03
C ILE A 180 10.55 52.66 -0.50
N PRO A 181 9.67 52.62 0.52
CA PRO A 181 9.09 51.37 0.97
C PRO A 181 8.43 50.59 -0.19
N VAL A 182 7.60 51.24 -1.02
CA VAL A 182 6.88 50.57 -2.12
C VAL A 182 7.86 50.02 -3.17
N GLY A 183 8.83 50.82 -3.58
CA GLY A 183 9.83 50.43 -4.58
C GLY A 183 10.74 49.30 -4.12
N LEU A 184 10.99 49.18 -2.80
CA LEU A 184 11.85 48.13 -2.26
C LEU A 184 11.27 46.71 -2.52
N GLN A 185 9.97 46.58 -2.74
CA GLN A 185 9.33 45.32 -3.13
C GLN A 185 9.90 44.71 -4.42
N MET A 186 10.41 45.55 -5.32
CA MET A 186 11.01 45.10 -6.58
C MET A 186 12.30 44.32 -6.36
N VAL A 187 13.03 44.57 -5.28
CA VAL A 187 14.31 43.90 -5.01
C VAL A 187 14.12 42.40 -4.79
N PRO A 188 13.32 41.93 -3.81
CA PRO A 188 13.09 40.50 -3.63
C PRO A 188 12.38 39.85 -4.83
N ALA A 189 11.47 40.56 -5.52
CA ALA A 189 10.81 40.05 -6.73
C ALA A 189 11.79 39.86 -7.89
N GLY A 190 12.66 40.84 -8.13
CA GLY A 190 13.72 40.76 -9.15
C GLY A 190 14.75 39.69 -8.83
N VAL A 191 15.17 39.58 -7.56
CA VAL A 191 16.07 38.52 -7.08
C VAL A 191 15.45 37.15 -7.34
N LEU A 192 14.16 36.95 -7.03
CA LEU A 192 13.47 35.69 -7.30
C LEU A 192 13.39 35.41 -8.81
N ALA A 193 12.96 36.36 -9.63
CA ALA A 193 12.84 36.19 -11.08
C ALA A 193 14.17 35.85 -11.77
N LEU A 194 15.22 36.60 -11.45
CA LEU A 194 16.55 36.44 -12.02
C LEU A 194 17.28 35.21 -11.45
N GLY A 195 17.15 34.95 -10.15
CA GLY A 195 17.80 33.79 -9.53
C GLY A 195 17.19 32.46 -9.99
N LEU A 196 15.89 32.44 -10.33
CA LEU A 196 15.28 31.27 -10.98
C LEU A 196 15.91 30.93 -12.33
N CYS A 197 16.56 31.87 -13.04
CA CYS A 197 17.28 31.56 -14.28
C CYS A 197 18.35 30.47 -14.06
N ALA A 198 19.03 30.50 -12.91
CA ALA A 198 20.08 29.55 -12.53
C ALA A 198 19.55 28.26 -11.88
N MET A 199 18.24 28.15 -11.66
CA MET A 199 17.62 26.99 -11.01
C MET A 199 16.99 26.02 -12.02
N PRO A 200 16.97 24.70 -11.74
CA PRO A 200 16.33 23.72 -12.60
C PRO A 200 14.80 23.77 -12.50
N GLU A 201 14.10 23.31 -13.55
CA GLU A 201 12.64 23.17 -13.55
C GLU A 201 12.20 21.96 -12.71
N SER A 202 10.93 21.95 -12.29
CA SER A 202 10.33 20.87 -11.50
C SER A 202 10.55 19.47 -12.09
N VAL A 203 11.09 18.56 -11.29
CA VAL A 203 11.30 17.14 -11.64
C VAL A 203 9.97 16.48 -11.99
N ARG A 204 8.95 16.65 -11.14
CA ARG A 204 7.63 16.03 -11.33
C ARG A 204 6.94 16.56 -12.58
N TRP A 205 6.99 17.88 -12.83
CA TRP A 205 6.39 18.47 -14.03
C TRP A 205 7.08 18.00 -15.32
N LEU A 206 8.42 17.93 -15.33
CA LEU A 206 9.18 17.43 -16.48
C LEU A 206 8.84 15.96 -16.77
N ALA A 207 8.77 15.12 -15.74
CA ALA A 207 8.32 13.74 -15.87
C ALA A 207 6.87 13.65 -16.40
N LYS A 208 5.95 14.52 -15.94
CA LYS A 208 4.54 14.57 -16.40
C LYS A 208 4.41 14.93 -17.88
N LYS A 209 5.40 15.64 -18.43
CA LYS A 209 5.50 15.95 -19.87
C LYS A 209 6.26 14.90 -20.69
N GLY A 210 6.67 13.78 -20.09
CA GLY A 210 7.48 12.75 -20.74
C GLY A 210 8.94 13.14 -20.99
N ARG A 211 9.42 14.26 -20.41
CA ARG A 211 10.79 14.77 -20.59
C ARG A 211 11.72 14.20 -19.51
N PHE A 212 11.90 12.88 -19.55
CA PHE A 212 12.58 12.13 -18.49
C PHE A 212 14.07 12.48 -18.33
N ASP A 213 14.78 12.76 -19.43
CA ASP A 213 16.21 13.12 -19.37
C ASP A 213 16.42 14.45 -18.63
N GLU A 214 15.58 15.45 -18.90
CA GLU A 214 15.63 16.73 -18.20
C GLU A 214 15.18 16.60 -16.74
N ALA A 215 14.17 15.75 -16.47
CA ALA A 215 13.74 15.45 -15.10
C ALA A 215 14.86 14.82 -14.28
N TRP A 216 15.64 13.91 -14.90
CA TRP A 216 16.82 13.30 -14.30
C TRP A 216 17.91 14.32 -14.00
N GLU A 217 18.24 15.21 -14.94
CA GLU A 217 19.21 16.30 -14.70
C GLU A 217 18.76 17.25 -13.58
N SER A 218 17.47 17.60 -13.53
CA SER A 218 16.91 18.41 -12.44
C SER A 218 17.05 17.71 -11.08
N LEU A 219 16.76 16.41 -11.00
CA LEU A 219 16.87 15.64 -9.75
C LEU A 219 18.33 15.49 -9.31
N LYS A 220 19.23 15.19 -10.24
CA LYS A 220 20.68 15.13 -9.97
C LYS A 220 21.21 16.45 -9.46
N TRP A 221 20.81 17.57 -10.05
CA TRP A 221 21.17 18.89 -9.53
C TRP A 221 20.65 19.07 -8.11
N MET A 222 19.41 18.66 -7.85
CA MET A 222 18.77 18.87 -6.56
C MET A 222 19.37 18.03 -5.43
N ARG A 223 19.67 16.75 -5.70
CA ARG A 223 20.26 15.80 -4.75
C ARG A 223 21.79 15.87 -4.71
N ALA A 224 22.42 16.51 -5.69
CA ALA A 224 23.87 16.58 -5.88
C ALA A 224 24.53 15.19 -5.77
N SER A 225 23.91 14.19 -6.41
CA SER A 225 24.32 12.79 -6.41
C SER A 225 23.70 12.06 -7.61
N GLU A 226 24.37 11.01 -8.09
CA GLU A 226 23.89 10.11 -9.16
C GLU A 226 23.83 8.65 -8.69
N GLY A 227 23.97 8.42 -7.38
CA GLY A 227 24.03 7.08 -6.79
C GLY A 227 22.74 6.26 -6.98
N PRO A 228 22.79 4.95 -6.67
CA PRO A 228 21.63 4.06 -6.81
C PRO A 228 20.40 4.54 -6.04
N GLU A 229 20.57 5.20 -4.90
CA GLU A 229 19.48 5.79 -4.10
C GLU A 229 18.70 6.87 -4.87
N VAL A 230 19.39 7.75 -5.62
CA VAL A 230 18.74 8.81 -6.41
C VAL A 230 18.06 8.24 -7.64
N LYS A 231 18.60 7.15 -8.22
CA LYS A 231 17.92 6.42 -9.30
C LYS A 231 16.66 5.71 -8.80
N ALA A 232 16.70 5.12 -7.61
CA ALA A 232 15.53 4.55 -6.96
C ALA A 232 14.48 5.63 -6.71
N GLU A 233 14.85 6.80 -6.17
CA GLU A 233 13.94 7.94 -6.00
C GLU A 233 13.35 8.41 -7.33
N PHE A 234 14.15 8.49 -8.40
CA PHE A 234 13.64 8.85 -9.72
C PHE A 234 12.62 7.84 -10.25
N ASN A 235 12.89 6.55 -10.08
CA ASN A 235 11.95 5.49 -10.46
C ASN A 235 10.68 5.52 -9.60
N GLU A 236 10.78 5.76 -8.29
CA GLU A 236 9.63 5.98 -7.40
C GLU A 236 8.76 7.14 -7.91
N ILE A 237 9.38 8.27 -8.29
CA ILE A 237 8.66 9.43 -8.85
C ILE A 237 7.97 9.06 -10.17
N ARG A 238 8.60 8.26 -11.02
CA ARG A 238 8.01 7.82 -12.30
C ARG A 238 6.81 6.90 -12.07
N VAL A 239 6.97 5.86 -11.25
CA VAL A 239 5.90 4.90 -10.94
C VAL A 239 4.72 5.61 -10.30
N GLY A 240 4.96 6.44 -9.28
CA GLY A 240 3.90 7.19 -8.61
C GLY A 240 3.21 8.22 -9.52
N LEU A 241 3.89 8.69 -10.56
CA LEU A 241 3.28 9.56 -11.57
C LEU A 241 2.43 8.77 -12.58
N GLU A 242 2.87 7.59 -12.99
CA GLU A 242 2.06 6.69 -13.81
C GLU A 242 0.79 6.27 -13.07
N GLU A 243 0.88 5.99 -11.78
CA GLU A 243 -0.26 5.73 -10.91
C GLU A 243 -1.18 6.96 -10.81
N GLU A 244 -0.64 8.17 -10.62
CA GLU A 244 -1.43 9.40 -10.60
C GLU A 244 -2.14 9.67 -11.93
N LEU A 245 -1.46 9.44 -13.06
CA LEU A 245 -2.04 9.60 -14.40
C LEU A 245 -3.16 8.58 -14.62
N ARG A 246 -2.96 7.30 -14.30
CA ARG A 246 -4.01 6.28 -14.34
C ARG A 246 -5.18 6.62 -13.41
N ALA A 247 -4.90 7.11 -12.21
CA ALA A 247 -5.91 7.51 -11.24
C ALA A 247 -6.68 8.77 -11.66
N THR A 248 -6.16 9.57 -12.60
CA THR A 248 -6.81 10.78 -13.15
C THR A 248 -7.34 10.59 -14.58
N GLU A 249 -7.07 9.46 -15.22
CA GLU A 249 -7.63 9.10 -16.52
C GLU A 249 -9.16 9.05 -16.46
N GLY A 250 -9.79 9.57 -17.51
CA GLY A 250 -11.25 9.63 -17.62
C GLY A 250 -11.94 10.62 -16.67
N PHE A 251 -11.20 11.51 -15.98
CA PHE A 251 -11.81 12.47 -15.04
C PHE A 251 -12.90 13.33 -15.67
N GLU A 252 -14.12 13.20 -15.15
CA GLU A 252 -15.25 14.04 -15.50
C GLU A 252 -15.50 15.12 -14.44
N LYS A 253 -15.80 16.35 -14.88
CA LYS A 253 -16.11 17.47 -13.96
C LYS A 253 -17.30 17.19 -13.03
N ARG A 254 -18.17 16.24 -13.38
CA ARG A 254 -19.31 15.82 -12.55
C ARG A 254 -18.89 15.10 -11.27
N GLU A 255 -17.73 14.44 -11.27
CA GLU A 255 -17.18 13.74 -10.08
C GLU A 255 -16.93 14.69 -8.90
N LEU A 256 -16.68 15.98 -9.17
CA LEU A 256 -16.55 17.01 -8.13
C LEU A 256 -17.85 17.27 -7.38
N LEU A 257 -19.00 16.96 -7.99
CA LEU A 257 -20.33 17.16 -7.40
C LEU A 257 -20.82 15.95 -6.60
N GLU A 258 -20.08 14.84 -6.62
CA GLU A 258 -20.39 13.67 -5.80
C GLU A 258 -20.45 14.03 -4.31
N PRO A 259 -21.32 13.39 -3.51
CA PRO A 259 -21.54 13.77 -2.11
C PRO A 259 -20.29 13.88 -1.24
N ALA A 260 -19.31 12.99 -1.40
CA ALA A 260 -18.06 13.02 -0.65
C ALA A 260 -17.12 14.13 -1.15
N ASN A 261 -16.97 14.26 -2.49
CA ASN A 261 -16.07 15.23 -3.11
C ASN A 261 -16.58 16.67 -2.96
N ARG A 262 -17.89 16.90 -3.10
CA ARG A 262 -18.51 18.21 -2.83
C ARG A 262 -18.30 18.62 -1.37
N TYR A 263 -18.38 17.67 -0.44
CA TYR A 263 -18.18 17.96 0.98
C TYR A 263 -16.73 18.31 1.29
N ARG A 264 -15.75 17.60 0.70
CA ARG A 264 -14.32 17.95 0.77
C ARG A 264 -14.04 19.36 0.19
N LEU A 265 -14.62 19.67 -0.97
CA LEU A 265 -14.50 21.00 -1.59
C LEU A 265 -15.10 22.10 -0.72
N LEU A 266 -16.30 21.88 -0.17
CA LEU A 266 -16.94 22.83 0.74
C LEU A 266 -16.12 23.05 2.01
N LEU A 267 -15.50 21.99 2.56
CA LEU A 267 -14.58 22.12 3.69
C LEU A 267 -13.33 22.93 3.33
N ALA A 268 -12.74 22.71 2.15
CA ALA A 268 -11.56 23.47 1.72
C ALA A 268 -11.87 24.97 1.55
N VAL A 269 -13.02 25.29 0.94
CA VAL A 269 -13.53 26.66 0.83
C VAL A 269 -13.77 27.25 2.23
N PHE A 270 -14.42 26.48 3.11
CA PHE A 270 -14.69 26.90 4.48
C PHE A 270 -13.42 27.20 5.27
N MET A 271 -12.37 26.38 5.15
CA MET A 271 -11.12 26.55 5.91
C MET A 271 -10.42 27.87 5.58
N PHE A 272 -10.32 28.22 4.30
CA PHE A 272 -9.70 29.49 3.89
C PHE A 272 -10.62 30.70 4.07
N CYS A 273 -11.95 30.53 4.00
CA CYS A 273 -12.91 31.54 4.44
C CYS A 273 -12.72 31.84 5.94
N GLY A 274 -12.73 30.80 6.77
CA GLY A 274 -12.55 30.87 8.21
C GLY A 274 -11.24 31.55 8.60
N GLN A 275 -10.14 31.24 7.90
CA GLN A 275 -8.85 31.90 8.10
C GLN A 275 -8.91 33.43 7.95
N GLN A 276 -9.74 33.95 7.04
CA GLN A 276 -9.92 35.40 6.84
C GLN A 276 -10.96 35.99 7.81
N CYS A 277 -11.99 35.21 8.17
CA CYS A 277 -13.01 35.60 9.14
C CYS A 277 -12.47 35.87 10.55
N THR A 278 -11.27 35.39 10.91
CA THR A 278 -10.63 35.70 12.19
C THR A 278 -10.20 37.17 12.31
N GLY A 279 -10.19 37.93 11.21
CA GLY A 279 -9.78 39.34 11.19
C GLY A 279 -8.27 39.59 11.31
N MET A 280 -7.46 38.54 11.48
CA MET A 280 -6.01 38.69 11.66
C MET A 280 -5.27 39.19 10.43
N THR A 281 -5.74 38.84 9.23
CA THR A 281 -5.21 39.40 7.98
C THR A 281 -5.56 40.88 7.86
N ALA A 282 -6.78 41.28 8.23
CA ALA A 282 -7.20 42.67 8.21
C ALA A 282 -6.42 43.53 9.22
N LEU A 283 -6.15 42.98 10.41
CA LEU A 283 -5.22 43.55 11.39
C LEU A 283 -3.81 43.71 10.83
N ALA A 284 -3.35 42.79 9.98
CA ALA A 284 -2.05 42.94 9.34
C ALA A 284 -2.03 44.08 8.31
N TYR A 285 -3.06 44.23 7.48
CA TYR A 285 -3.13 45.34 6.52
C TYR A 285 -3.30 46.71 7.18
N PHE A 286 -4.08 46.79 8.26
CA PHE A 286 -4.48 48.04 8.90
C PHE A 286 -3.95 48.19 10.32
N GLY A 287 -2.81 47.55 10.62
CA GLY A 287 -2.22 47.49 11.96
C GLY A 287 -2.09 48.87 12.62
N PRO A 288 -1.47 49.86 11.97
CA PRO A 288 -1.32 51.21 12.55
C PRO A 288 -2.68 51.85 12.87
N GLN A 289 -3.68 51.64 12.02
CA GLN A 289 -5.03 52.19 12.20
C GLN A 289 -5.76 51.51 13.37
N PHE A 290 -5.62 50.19 13.54
CA PHE A 290 -6.17 49.47 14.68
C PHE A 290 -5.52 49.92 15.99
N PHE A 291 -4.19 50.05 16.03
CA PHE A 291 -3.53 50.53 17.25
C PHE A 291 -3.85 51.99 17.54
N LYS A 292 -4.00 52.85 16.52
CA LYS A 292 -4.47 54.23 16.69
C LYS A 292 -5.88 54.30 17.31
N LEU A 293 -6.78 53.40 16.92
CA LEU A 293 -8.11 53.25 17.52
C LEU A 293 -8.01 52.88 19.01
N LEU A 294 -7.05 52.04 19.40
CA LEU A 294 -6.89 51.56 20.77
C LEU A 294 -6.16 52.56 21.69
N VAL A 295 -4.98 53.03 21.28
CA VAL A 295 -4.04 53.82 22.11
C VAL A 295 -4.04 55.33 21.82
N GLY A 296 -4.77 55.79 20.79
CA GLY A 296 -4.91 57.21 20.44
C GLY A 296 -4.03 57.68 19.27
N ASN A 297 -4.07 58.98 18.98
CA ASN A 297 -3.62 59.59 17.71
C ASN A 297 -2.09 59.80 17.53
N ASN A 298 -1.23 59.04 18.21
CA ASN A 298 0.22 59.13 18.02
C ASN A 298 0.73 58.15 16.95
N THR A 299 0.91 58.62 15.72
CA THR A 299 1.38 57.81 14.58
C THR A 299 2.70 57.09 14.83
N ASN A 300 3.68 57.74 15.48
CA ASN A 300 4.99 57.09 15.74
C ASN A 300 4.84 55.94 16.73
N GLN A 301 3.99 56.10 17.74
CA GLN A 301 3.70 55.04 18.70
C GLN A 301 2.92 53.89 18.06
N SER A 302 1.89 54.19 17.24
CA SER A 302 1.14 53.16 16.52
C SER A 302 2.02 52.33 15.59
N LEU A 303 2.89 52.98 14.80
CA LEU A 303 3.84 52.29 13.92
C LEU A 303 4.85 51.43 14.69
N LEU A 304 5.35 51.92 15.83
CA LEU A 304 6.25 51.14 16.70
C LEU A 304 5.55 49.87 17.24
N ILE A 305 4.32 50.01 17.73
CA ILE A 305 3.53 48.87 18.22
C ILE A 305 3.27 47.87 17.08
N THR A 306 2.99 48.35 15.87
CA THR A 306 2.85 47.50 14.67
C THR A 306 4.15 46.75 14.35
N GLY A 307 5.32 47.40 14.46
CA GLY A 307 6.62 46.73 14.30
C GLY A 307 6.84 45.60 15.31
N LEU A 308 6.49 45.83 16.58
CA LEU A 308 6.55 44.81 17.62
C LEU A 308 5.57 43.66 17.37
N PHE A 309 4.36 43.97 16.90
CA PHE A 309 3.35 42.98 16.50
C PHE A 309 3.86 42.08 15.36
N GLY A 310 4.53 42.66 14.36
CA GLY A 310 5.17 41.88 13.30
C GLY A 310 6.30 40.98 13.81
N ALA A 311 7.11 41.46 14.76
CA ALA A 311 8.18 40.66 15.36
C ALA A 311 7.63 39.47 16.16
N GLU A 312 6.60 39.71 16.97
CA GLU A 312 5.89 38.67 17.71
C GLU A 312 5.28 37.65 16.73
N LYS A 313 4.61 38.10 15.66
CA LYS A 313 4.08 37.23 14.59
C LYS A 313 5.13 36.29 13.99
N PHE A 314 6.33 36.79 13.72
CA PHE A 314 7.45 36.02 13.14
C PHE A 314 8.01 34.97 14.12
N VAL A 315 8.20 35.36 15.38
CA VAL A 315 8.71 34.44 16.42
C VAL A 315 7.68 33.35 16.70
N THR A 316 6.42 33.71 16.87
CA THR A 316 5.37 32.77 17.28
C THR A 316 5.11 31.69 16.23
N VAL A 317 5.04 32.05 14.95
CA VAL A 317 4.86 31.06 13.88
C VAL A 317 6.09 30.17 13.72
N GLY A 318 7.29 30.70 13.95
CA GLY A 318 8.52 29.91 13.97
C GLY A 318 8.51 28.85 15.06
N ILE A 319 8.08 29.21 16.27
CA ILE A 319 7.91 28.27 17.39
C ILE A 319 6.89 27.18 17.03
N TYR A 320 5.73 27.56 16.48
CA TYR A 320 4.71 26.60 16.07
C TYR A 320 5.23 25.59 15.04
N ILE A 321 5.86 26.08 13.95
CA ILE A 321 6.38 25.23 12.87
C ILE A 321 7.48 24.29 13.37
N LEU A 322 8.35 24.76 14.28
CA LEU A 322 9.48 23.96 14.75
C LEU A 322 9.11 22.91 15.79
N PHE A 323 8.10 23.17 16.63
CA PHE A 323 7.83 22.34 17.80
C PHE A 323 6.43 21.72 17.84
N PHE A 324 5.41 22.36 17.27
CA PHE A 324 4.01 22.00 17.56
C PHE A 324 3.20 21.52 16.36
N SER A 325 3.63 21.79 15.12
CA SER A 325 2.87 21.49 13.91
C SER A 325 2.46 20.01 13.78
N GLU A 326 3.30 19.09 14.24
CA GLU A 326 3.03 17.64 14.21
C GLU A 326 2.40 17.11 15.52
N MET A 327 2.53 17.87 16.62
CA MET A 327 2.13 17.41 17.96
C MET A 327 0.63 17.58 18.21
N TRP A 328 -0.01 18.61 17.66
CA TRP A 328 -1.40 18.95 17.97
C TRP A 328 -2.37 18.45 16.87
N GLY A 329 -3.56 18.00 17.28
CA GLY A 329 -4.63 17.62 16.34
C GLY A 329 -5.15 18.84 15.57
N ARG A 330 -5.56 18.66 14.32
CA ARG A 330 -5.98 19.78 13.45
C ARG A 330 -7.31 20.35 13.95
N LYS A 331 -8.30 19.49 14.18
CA LYS A 331 -9.65 19.88 14.61
C LYS A 331 -9.68 20.58 15.97
N PRO A 332 -9.13 20.02 17.08
CA PRO A 332 -9.19 20.65 18.39
C PRO A 332 -8.48 22.00 18.41
N THR A 333 -7.35 22.10 17.71
CA THR A 333 -6.58 23.35 17.65
C THR A 333 -7.39 24.48 16.99
N LEU A 334 -8.13 24.19 15.91
CA LEU A 334 -8.92 25.20 15.20
C LEU A 334 -10.10 25.74 16.01
N TRP A 335 -10.94 24.89 16.62
CA TRP A 335 -12.12 25.40 17.34
C TRP A 335 -11.76 26.01 18.70
N ILE A 336 -10.80 25.44 19.44
CA ILE A 336 -10.35 26.00 20.74
C ILE A 336 -9.74 27.37 20.51
N SER A 337 -8.86 27.50 19.52
CA SER A 337 -8.20 28.78 19.25
C SER A 337 -9.20 29.85 18.79
N ALA A 338 -10.20 29.50 17.98
CA ALA A 338 -11.25 30.44 17.59
C ALA A 338 -12.01 30.99 18.81
N LEU A 339 -12.39 30.14 19.77
CA LEU A 339 -13.03 30.60 21.01
C LEU A 339 -12.12 31.48 21.87
N LEU A 340 -10.83 31.15 21.95
CA LEU A 340 -9.86 31.97 22.70
C LEU A 340 -9.64 33.34 22.05
N MET A 341 -9.55 33.40 20.71
CA MET A 341 -9.46 34.66 19.95
C MET A 341 -10.72 35.51 20.14
N ALA A 342 -11.91 34.90 20.05
CA ALA A 342 -13.17 35.57 20.31
C ALA A 342 -13.22 36.19 21.71
N GLY A 343 -12.78 35.44 22.74
CA GLY A 343 -12.68 35.95 24.11
C GLY A 343 -11.78 37.17 24.21
N CYS A 344 -10.60 37.16 23.58
CA CYS A 344 -9.67 38.29 23.55
C CYS A 344 -10.28 39.52 22.87
N PHE A 345 -10.96 39.34 21.71
CA PHE A 345 -11.61 40.45 21.00
C PHE A 345 -12.81 41.04 21.76
N ILE A 346 -13.58 40.20 22.46
CA ILE A 346 -14.66 40.68 23.35
C ILE A 346 -14.06 41.51 24.49
N ILE A 347 -12.99 41.05 25.12
CA ILE A 347 -12.29 41.81 26.19
C ILE A 347 -11.81 43.16 25.65
N VAL A 348 -11.17 43.19 24.47
CA VAL A 348 -10.72 44.45 23.84
C VAL A 348 -11.89 45.40 23.61
N THR A 349 -13.01 44.91 23.09
CA THR A 349 -14.22 45.74 22.86
C THR A 349 -14.77 46.30 24.17
N VAL A 350 -14.97 45.44 25.17
CA VAL A 350 -15.53 45.85 26.48
C VAL A 350 -14.62 46.85 27.19
N VAL A 351 -13.31 46.60 27.23
CA VAL A 351 -12.34 47.51 27.87
C VAL A 351 -12.30 48.86 27.15
N LYS A 352 -12.39 48.87 25.81
CA LYS A 352 -12.40 50.11 25.03
C LYS A 352 -13.64 50.96 25.32
N GLU A 353 -14.83 50.35 25.40
CA GLU A 353 -16.10 51.06 25.63
C GLU A 353 -16.28 51.50 27.10
N THR A 354 -15.69 50.77 28.05
CA THR A 354 -15.80 51.08 29.49
C THR A 354 -14.75 52.07 29.99
N THR A 355 -13.69 52.33 29.22
CA THR A 355 -12.61 53.25 29.60
C THR A 355 -12.75 54.59 28.86
N PRO A 356 -12.75 55.75 29.55
CA PRO A 356 -12.79 57.06 28.90
C PRO A 356 -11.59 57.30 27.98
N GLU A 357 -11.78 58.14 26.95
CA GLU A 357 -10.77 58.35 25.90
C GLU A 357 -9.38 58.71 26.47
N PRO A 358 -8.30 58.06 25.98
CA PRO A 358 -6.97 58.24 26.53
C PRO A 358 -6.42 59.65 26.26
N ASN A 359 -6.14 60.39 27.33
CA ASN A 359 -5.39 61.64 27.30
C ASN A 359 -3.90 61.38 27.02
N ALA A 360 -3.55 61.12 25.76
CA ALA A 360 -2.21 61.15 25.13
C ALA A 360 -1.05 60.34 25.77
N LYS A 361 -1.20 59.76 26.95
CA LYS A 361 -0.25 58.85 27.60
C LYS A 361 -0.78 57.41 27.57
N ALA A 362 0.13 56.43 27.52
CA ALA A 362 -0.23 55.02 27.59
C ALA A 362 -1.00 54.73 28.90
N THR A 363 -2.30 54.48 28.79
CA THR A 363 -3.13 54.07 29.92
C THR A 363 -2.94 52.58 30.19
N PRO A 364 -3.06 52.11 31.45
CA PRO A 364 -3.02 50.67 31.75
C PRO A 364 -4.03 49.87 30.93
N ALA A 365 -5.22 50.42 30.69
CA ALA A 365 -6.23 49.83 29.80
C ALA A 365 -5.76 49.72 28.35
N GLY A 366 -5.09 50.75 27.81
CA GLY A 366 -4.49 50.72 26.47
C GLY A 366 -3.43 49.64 26.32
N ILE A 367 -2.56 49.49 27.33
CA ILE A 367 -1.54 48.42 27.36
C ILE A 367 -2.22 47.05 27.41
N GLY A 368 -3.25 46.88 28.24
CA GLY A 368 -4.03 45.64 28.34
C GLY A 368 -4.70 45.26 27.02
N MET A 369 -5.31 46.21 26.31
CA MET A 369 -5.91 45.95 24.99
C MET A 369 -4.87 45.54 23.96
N VAL A 370 -3.72 46.21 23.91
CA VAL A 370 -2.61 45.83 23.02
C VAL A 370 -2.09 44.44 23.36
N ALA A 371 -1.92 44.11 24.64
CA ALA A 371 -1.51 42.78 25.08
C ALA A 371 -2.51 41.68 24.66
N MET A 372 -3.81 41.96 24.74
CA MET A 372 -4.84 41.03 24.25
C MET A 372 -4.77 40.84 22.74
N ILE A 373 -4.51 41.89 21.96
CA ILE A 373 -4.32 41.77 20.49
C ILE A 373 -3.08 40.93 20.15
N PHE A 374 -1.98 41.10 20.89
CA PHE A 374 -0.77 40.27 20.74
C PHE A 374 -1.06 38.81 21.12
N LEU A 375 -1.83 38.57 22.19
CA LEU A 375 -2.27 37.23 22.56
C LEU A 375 -3.15 36.59 21.47
N THR A 376 -4.10 37.35 20.89
CA THR A 376 -4.90 36.88 19.74
C THR A 376 -4.00 36.51 18.56
N ASN A 377 -3.01 37.34 18.24
CA ASN A 377 -2.05 37.05 17.17
C ASN A 377 -1.24 35.79 17.45
N SER A 378 -0.75 35.61 18.66
CA SER A 378 -0.08 34.38 19.08
C SER A 378 -0.99 33.17 18.87
N ILE A 379 -2.22 33.21 19.40
CA ILE A 379 -3.20 32.12 19.27
C ILE A 379 -3.44 31.78 17.79
N TYR A 380 -3.63 32.78 16.94
CA TYR A 380 -3.82 32.61 15.50
C TYR A 380 -2.64 31.92 14.82
N GLN A 381 -1.41 32.31 15.18
CA GLN A 381 -0.19 31.75 14.58
C GLN A 381 0.07 30.30 15.02
N PHE A 382 -0.47 29.87 16.17
CA PHE A 382 -0.50 28.48 16.61
C PHE A 382 -1.67 27.67 16.03
N SER A 383 -2.57 28.28 15.24
CA SER A 383 -3.76 27.63 14.72
C SER A 383 -4.12 28.01 13.28
N TRP A 384 -5.06 28.95 13.09
CA TRP A 384 -5.69 29.31 11.82
C TRP A 384 -4.72 29.93 10.80
N GLY A 385 -3.60 30.49 11.26
CA GLY A 385 -2.55 30.98 10.36
C GLY A 385 -1.97 29.84 9.51
N PRO A 386 -1.30 28.84 10.11
CA PRO A 386 -0.67 27.76 9.36
C PRO A 386 -1.55 26.55 9.04
N LEU A 387 -2.56 26.20 9.86
CA LEU A 387 -3.29 24.91 9.74
C LEU A 387 -4.17 24.70 8.49
N PRO A 388 -4.82 25.71 7.88
CA PRO A 388 -5.64 25.50 6.69
C PRO A 388 -4.88 24.90 5.50
N TRP A 389 -3.58 25.20 5.39
CA TRP A 389 -2.72 24.71 4.31
C TRP A 389 -2.52 23.19 4.34
N PRO A 390 -1.98 22.57 5.41
CA PRO A 390 -1.84 21.13 5.48
C PRO A 390 -3.21 20.43 5.49
N TYR A 391 -4.20 20.96 6.23
CA TYR A 391 -5.52 20.35 6.31
C TYR A 391 -6.18 20.18 4.92
N THR A 392 -6.12 21.21 4.08
CA THR A 392 -6.68 21.11 2.72
C THR A 392 -5.95 20.10 1.84
N SER A 393 -4.64 19.94 2.00
CA SER A 393 -3.89 18.90 1.28
C SER A 393 -4.17 17.47 1.78
N GLU A 394 -4.56 17.32 3.06
CA GLU A 394 -4.82 16.03 3.71
C GLU A 394 -6.22 15.46 3.40
N ILE A 395 -7.21 16.32 3.09
CA ILE A 395 -8.61 15.87 2.86
C ILE A 395 -8.91 15.42 1.41
N PHE A 396 -8.06 15.77 0.44
CA PHE A 396 -8.32 15.46 -0.97
C PHE A 396 -7.60 14.19 -1.45
N PRO A 397 -8.32 13.26 -2.11
CA PRO A 397 -7.72 12.12 -2.77
C PRO A 397 -6.96 12.57 -4.02
N THR A 398 -6.00 11.75 -4.47
CA THR A 398 -5.06 12.09 -5.55
C THR A 398 -5.79 12.57 -6.81
N ARG A 399 -6.93 11.94 -7.16
CA ARG A 399 -7.73 12.25 -8.36
C ARG A 399 -8.22 13.71 -8.45
N ILE A 400 -8.58 14.34 -7.32
CA ILE A 400 -9.14 15.71 -7.29
C ILE A 400 -8.27 16.71 -6.53
N ARG A 401 -7.12 16.29 -6.01
CA ARG A 401 -6.26 17.09 -5.13
C ARG A 401 -5.80 18.40 -5.76
N GLU A 402 -5.34 18.36 -7.02
CA GLU A 402 -4.87 19.56 -7.72
C GLU A 402 -6.00 20.61 -7.83
N ILE A 403 -7.20 20.19 -8.26
CA ILE A 403 -8.37 21.06 -8.43
C ILE A 403 -8.83 21.60 -7.07
N GLY A 404 -8.98 20.73 -6.08
CA GLY A 404 -9.44 21.09 -4.74
C GLY A 404 -8.52 22.10 -4.07
N THR A 405 -7.21 21.92 -4.21
CA THR A 405 -6.20 22.87 -3.68
C THR A 405 -6.26 24.21 -4.39
N SER A 406 -6.44 24.24 -5.73
CA SER A 406 -6.57 25.48 -6.49
C SER A 406 -7.81 26.29 -6.10
N VAL A 407 -8.94 25.62 -5.86
CA VAL A 407 -10.17 26.25 -5.36
C VAL A 407 -9.92 26.84 -3.98
N ALA A 408 -9.28 26.10 -3.08
CA ALA A 408 -8.97 26.52 -1.73
C ALA A 408 -8.12 27.82 -1.69
N VAL A 409 -7.03 27.86 -2.46
CA VAL A 409 -6.16 29.05 -2.58
C VAL A 409 -6.90 30.22 -3.21
N SER A 410 -7.76 29.98 -4.19
CA SER A 410 -8.56 31.03 -4.80
C SER A 410 -9.56 31.61 -3.79
N THR A 411 -10.18 30.77 -2.96
CA THR A 411 -11.05 31.19 -1.87
C THR A 411 -10.32 32.08 -0.86
N GLN A 412 -9.07 31.74 -0.52
CA GLN A 412 -8.23 32.57 0.35
C GLN A 412 -8.12 34.02 -0.16
N TRP A 413 -7.79 34.19 -1.44
CA TRP A 413 -7.67 35.51 -2.06
C TRP A 413 -9.01 36.25 -2.17
N LEU A 414 -10.09 35.52 -2.45
CA LEU A 414 -11.44 36.09 -2.53
C LEU A 414 -11.87 36.71 -1.18
N PHE A 415 -11.73 35.96 -0.09
CA PHE A 415 -12.11 36.47 1.23
C PHE A 415 -11.11 37.52 1.75
N ASN A 416 -9.84 37.44 1.37
CA ASN A 416 -8.87 38.50 1.65
C ASN A 416 -9.30 39.82 0.97
N PHE A 417 -9.70 39.77 -0.30
CA PHE A 417 -10.32 40.91 -0.99
C PHE A 417 -11.53 41.45 -0.23
N LEU A 418 -12.49 40.59 0.13
CA LEU A 418 -13.71 41.00 0.82
C LEU A 418 -13.43 41.72 2.14
N PHE A 419 -12.65 41.11 3.04
CA PHE A 419 -12.37 41.71 4.35
C PHE A 419 -11.46 42.94 4.25
N SER A 420 -10.49 42.97 3.32
CA SER A 420 -9.66 44.15 3.10
C SER A 420 -10.47 45.38 2.64
N LEU A 421 -11.52 45.17 1.85
CA LEU A 421 -12.43 46.22 1.42
C LEU A 421 -13.35 46.69 2.57
N VAL A 422 -13.98 45.75 3.27
CA VAL A 422 -15.04 46.07 4.24
C VAL A 422 -14.49 46.61 5.57
N THR A 423 -13.32 46.14 6.03
CA THR A 423 -12.79 46.45 7.36
C THR A 423 -12.63 47.94 7.61
N ARG A 424 -12.11 48.71 6.64
CA ARG A 424 -11.89 50.15 6.86
C ARG A 424 -13.19 50.93 7.01
N TYR A 425 -14.22 50.57 6.25
CA TYR A 425 -15.55 51.14 6.43
C TYR A 425 -16.12 50.79 7.81
N MET A 426 -15.98 49.54 8.25
CA MET A 426 -16.38 49.13 9.60
C MET A 426 -15.65 49.89 10.70
N MET A 427 -14.32 50.05 10.62
CA MET A 427 -13.55 50.81 11.60
C MET A 427 -14.04 52.27 11.71
N ASN A 428 -14.35 52.88 10.56
CA ASN A 428 -14.82 54.26 10.53
C ASN A 428 -16.24 54.43 11.06
N SER A 429 -17.15 53.50 10.76
CA SER A 429 -18.56 53.59 11.15
C SER A 429 -18.86 53.00 12.53
N TRP A 430 -18.19 51.92 12.91
CA TRP A 430 -18.48 51.13 14.11
C TRP A 430 -17.39 51.25 15.19
N GLY A 431 -16.25 51.88 14.91
CA GLY A 431 -15.19 52.06 15.92
C GLY A 431 -14.70 50.73 16.49
N SER A 432 -14.75 50.58 17.82
CA SER A 432 -14.27 49.39 18.54
C SER A 432 -15.10 48.12 18.27
N TYR A 433 -16.37 48.25 17.88
CA TYR A 433 -17.26 47.11 17.61
C TYR A 433 -16.80 46.25 16.42
N VAL A 434 -15.82 46.70 15.62
CA VAL A 434 -15.14 45.87 14.63
C VAL A 434 -14.50 44.63 15.26
N PHE A 435 -13.97 44.73 16.49
CA PHE A 435 -13.39 43.58 17.20
C PHE A 435 -14.49 42.60 17.62
N LEU A 436 -15.62 43.10 18.11
CA LEU A 436 -16.78 42.27 18.44
C LEU A 436 -17.34 41.55 17.21
N PHE A 437 -17.36 42.19 16.05
CA PHE A 437 -17.75 41.54 14.80
C PHE A 437 -16.85 40.34 14.48
N TYR A 438 -15.53 40.50 14.57
CA TYR A 438 -14.59 39.39 14.37
C TYR A 438 -14.74 38.31 15.45
N ALA A 439 -15.02 38.69 16.71
CA ALA A 439 -15.30 37.72 17.77
C ALA A 439 -16.55 36.86 17.49
N ILE A 440 -17.62 37.46 16.96
CA ILE A 440 -18.84 36.72 16.58
C ILE A 440 -18.53 35.75 15.44
N LEU A 441 -17.77 36.18 14.44
CA LEU A 441 -17.34 35.30 13.35
C LEU A 441 -16.48 34.14 13.87
N ASP A 442 -15.54 34.41 14.78
CA ASP A 442 -14.72 33.37 15.42
C ASP A 442 -15.57 32.34 16.18
N ILE A 443 -16.61 32.76 16.90
CA ILE A 443 -17.56 31.84 17.57
C ILE A 443 -18.29 30.98 16.54
N ILE A 444 -18.77 31.58 15.45
CA ILE A 444 -19.43 30.84 14.36
C ILE A 444 -18.46 29.83 13.74
N MET A 445 -17.20 30.22 13.50
CA MET A 445 -16.16 29.32 13.00
C MET A 445 -15.87 28.19 13.96
N ALA A 446 -15.78 28.46 15.26
CA ALA A 446 -15.59 27.42 16.28
C ALA A 446 -16.72 26.38 16.25
N ILE A 447 -17.98 26.83 16.17
CA ILE A 447 -19.16 25.95 16.09
C ILE A 447 -19.10 25.09 14.83
N ILE A 448 -18.83 25.69 13.67
CA ILE A 448 -18.80 24.94 12.40
C ILE A 448 -17.63 23.94 12.39
N VAL A 449 -16.45 24.31 12.87
CA VAL A 449 -15.31 23.39 13.00
C VAL A 449 -15.65 22.23 13.95
N PHE A 450 -16.29 22.51 15.07
CA PHE A 450 -16.65 21.47 16.05
C PHE A 450 -17.56 20.40 15.43
N PHE A 451 -18.59 20.80 14.67
CA PHE A 451 -19.56 19.86 14.09
C PHE A 451 -19.12 19.25 12.75
N PHE A 452 -18.53 20.04 11.85
CA PHE A 452 -18.36 19.65 10.44
C PHE A 452 -16.92 19.34 10.04
N VAL A 453 -15.90 19.79 10.77
CA VAL A 453 -14.51 19.45 10.43
C VAL A 453 -14.15 18.06 10.98
N LYS A 454 -13.41 17.29 10.17
CA LYS A 454 -12.92 15.94 10.52
C LYS A 454 -11.48 16.05 11.02
N GLU A 455 -11.05 15.14 11.90
CA GLU A 455 -9.65 15.09 12.33
C GLU A 455 -8.81 14.36 11.27
N THR A 456 -7.67 14.93 10.91
CA THR A 456 -6.75 14.40 9.88
C THR A 456 -5.41 13.95 10.47
N LYS A 457 -5.11 14.29 11.73
CA LYS A 457 -3.84 13.94 12.36
C LYS A 457 -3.65 12.43 12.43
N GLY A 458 -2.52 11.97 11.88
CA GLY A 458 -2.08 10.58 11.98
C GLY A 458 -2.93 9.62 11.15
N LYS A 459 -3.69 10.14 10.18
CA LYS A 459 -4.51 9.36 9.25
C LYS A 459 -3.83 9.23 7.90
N SER A 460 -3.83 8.03 7.34
CA SER A 460 -3.36 7.78 5.98
C SER A 460 -4.36 8.35 4.95
N LEU A 461 -3.91 8.58 3.71
CA LEU A 461 -4.80 9.11 2.66
C LEU A 461 -5.94 8.13 2.35
N GLU A 462 -5.70 6.84 2.52
CA GLU A 462 -6.66 5.75 2.35
C GLU A 462 -7.69 5.77 3.49
N GLU A 463 -7.27 5.93 4.75
CA GLU A 463 -8.19 6.12 5.88
C GLU A 463 -9.04 7.39 5.72
N MET A 464 -8.51 8.43 5.08
CA MET A 464 -9.27 9.63 4.73
C MET A 464 -10.34 9.36 3.67
N GLU A 465 -10.21 8.35 2.84
CA GLU A 465 -11.31 7.94 1.95
C GLU A 465 -12.47 7.35 2.77
N THR A 466 -12.16 6.52 3.78
CA THR A 466 -13.12 5.91 4.70
C THR A 466 -13.82 6.93 5.60
N ILE A 467 -13.08 7.89 6.19
CA ILE A 467 -13.61 8.93 7.09
C ILE A 467 -14.65 9.83 6.40
N PHE A 468 -14.48 10.03 5.10
CA PHE A 468 -15.36 10.84 4.28
C PHE A 468 -16.48 10.03 3.62
N HIS A 469 -16.59 8.74 3.93
CA HIS A 469 -17.52 7.78 3.30
C HIS A 469 -17.53 7.95 1.78
N SER A 470 -16.32 8.09 1.22
CA SER A 470 -16.15 8.05 -0.23
C SER A 470 -16.64 6.69 -0.69
N LYS A 471 -17.45 6.64 -1.74
CA LYS A 471 -17.86 5.39 -2.39
C LYS A 471 -16.65 4.53 -2.86
N ALA A 472 -15.50 5.17 -3.06
CA ALA A 472 -14.20 4.51 -3.27
C ALA A 472 -13.61 3.79 -2.03
N ALA A 473 -14.13 4.07 -0.83
CA ALA A 473 -13.69 3.48 0.44
C ALA A 473 -14.54 2.27 0.80
N PHE A 474 -14.59 1.29 -0.10
CA PHE A 474 -14.95 -0.06 0.30
C PHE A 474 -13.80 -0.57 1.19
N ASP A 475 -14.10 -1.02 2.41
CA ASP A 475 -13.09 -1.61 3.29
C ASP A 475 -12.65 -2.95 2.70
N VAL A 476 -11.63 -2.89 1.84
CA VAL A 476 -11.04 -4.02 1.12
C VAL A 476 -10.65 -5.13 2.09
N ASP A 477 -10.18 -4.77 3.28
CA ASP A 477 -9.74 -5.73 4.29
C ASP A 477 -10.92 -6.32 5.06
N ALA A 478 -12.02 -5.58 5.27
CA ALA A 478 -13.26 -6.16 5.81
C ALA A 478 -13.90 -7.13 4.83
N VAL A 479 -14.00 -6.77 3.55
CA VAL A 479 -14.63 -7.61 2.53
C VAL A 479 -13.82 -8.87 2.26
N ARG A 480 -12.49 -8.74 2.22
CA ARG A 480 -11.61 -9.91 2.16
C ARG A 480 -11.78 -10.79 3.41
N ARG A 481 -11.90 -10.21 4.61
CA ARG A 481 -12.12 -10.97 5.86
C ARG A 481 -13.48 -11.66 5.89
N ASP A 482 -14.54 -11.02 5.43
CA ASP A 482 -15.88 -11.61 5.40
C ASP A 482 -15.96 -12.69 4.32
N ALA A 483 -15.40 -12.46 3.13
CA ALA A 483 -15.26 -13.51 2.11
C ALA A 483 -14.41 -14.71 2.61
N LEU A 484 -13.35 -14.45 3.38
CA LEU A 484 -12.56 -15.49 4.04
C LEU A 484 -13.40 -16.25 5.07
N LYS A 485 -14.21 -15.57 5.88
CA LYS A 485 -15.10 -16.23 6.86
C LYS A 485 -16.15 -17.08 6.18
N ASP A 486 -16.77 -16.60 5.11
CA ASP A 486 -17.79 -17.35 4.37
C ASP A 486 -17.16 -18.58 3.70
N THR A 487 -15.97 -18.43 3.12
CA THR A 487 -15.22 -19.56 2.55
C THR A 487 -14.85 -20.58 3.63
N VAL A 488 -14.37 -20.13 4.80
CA VAL A 488 -14.04 -21.02 5.93
C VAL A 488 -15.30 -21.66 6.53
N ALA A 489 -16.42 -20.93 6.59
CA ALA A 489 -17.69 -21.47 7.08
C ALA A 489 -18.25 -22.54 6.12
N ASP A 490 -18.17 -22.31 4.81
CA ASP A 490 -18.50 -23.31 3.80
C ASP A 490 -17.56 -24.52 3.89
N GLU A 491 -16.25 -24.31 4.08
CA GLU A 491 -15.29 -25.39 4.26
C GLU A 491 -15.56 -26.20 5.54
N VAL A 492 -15.91 -25.55 6.65
CA VAL A 492 -16.21 -26.19 7.94
C VAL A 492 -17.54 -26.94 7.89
N ASN A 493 -18.56 -26.38 7.24
CA ASN A 493 -19.85 -27.04 7.03
C ASN A 493 -19.76 -28.20 6.02
N GLN A 494 -18.75 -28.20 5.15
CA GLN A 494 -18.46 -29.27 4.18
C GLN A 494 -17.44 -30.28 4.72
N LEU A 495 -17.09 -30.30 6.01
CA LEU A 495 -16.16 -31.32 6.56
C LEU A 495 -16.79 -32.73 6.70
N GLU A 496 -17.99 -32.99 6.16
CA GLU A 496 -18.60 -34.32 6.09
C GLU A 496 -18.20 -35.04 4.78
N MET A 497 -17.44 -36.12 4.93
CA MET A 497 -16.48 -36.65 3.96
C MET A 497 -17.11 -37.41 2.79
N GLY A 498 -16.55 -37.25 1.59
CA GLY A 498 -16.85 -38.05 0.40
C GLY A 498 -15.69 -38.95 -0.03
N TYR A 499 -16.02 -40.05 -0.70
CA TYR A 499 -15.06 -41.03 -1.25
C TYR A 499 -14.43 -40.56 -2.55
N SER A 500 -13.14 -40.83 -2.77
CA SER A 500 -12.46 -40.66 -4.07
C SER A 500 -11.47 -41.79 -4.38
N GLU A 501 -11.31 -42.17 -5.65
CA GLU A 501 -10.40 -43.26 -6.10
C GLU A 501 -9.20 -42.75 -6.92
N PHE A 502 -8.96 -41.44 -6.95
CA PHE A 502 -7.86 -40.88 -7.74
C PHE A 502 -6.53 -40.89 -6.98
N TYR A 503 -5.47 -41.26 -7.69
CA TYR A 503 -4.10 -41.18 -7.20
C TYR A 503 -3.30 -40.17 -8.02
N CYS A 504 -2.48 -39.37 -7.36
CA CYS A 504 -1.52 -38.53 -8.07
C CYS A 504 -0.52 -39.41 -8.82
N HIS A 505 -0.43 -39.27 -10.14
CA HIS A 505 0.50 -40.07 -10.95
C HIS A 505 1.98 -39.91 -10.55
N LEU A 506 2.34 -38.72 -10.06
CA LEU A 506 3.72 -38.40 -9.70
C LEU A 506 4.15 -39.00 -8.36
N CYS A 507 3.26 -39.07 -7.37
CA CYS A 507 3.62 -39.52 -6.02
C CYS A 507 2.88 -40.78 -5.54
N GLY A 508 1.85 -41.24 -6.27
CA GLY A 508 1.08 -42.43 -5.94
C GLY A 508 0.18 -42.33 -4.71
N VAL A 509 0.08 -41.16 -4.08
CA VAL A 509 -0.80 -40.92 -2.92
C VAL A 509 -2.17 -40.48 -3.43
N SER A 510 -3.23 -40.95 -2.76
CA SER A 510 -4.61 -40.57 -3.07
C SER A 510 -4.89 -39.12 -2.68
N PHE A 511 -5.91 -38.52 -3.31
CA PHE A 511 -6.37 -37.17 -2.95
C PHE A 511 -7.24 -37.14 -1.67
N ASN A 512 -7.53 -38.30 -1.04
CA ASN A 512 -8.32 -38.43 0.20
C ASN A 512 -7.48 -38.19 1.46
N ILE A 513 -7.19 -36.94 1.77
CA ILE A 513 -6.60 -36.59 3.06
C ILE A 513 -7.71 -36.01 3.94
N VAL A 514 -8.23 -36.82 4.87
CA VAL A 514 -9.23 -36.40 5.85
C VAL A 514 -8.53 -35.62 6.97
N PHE A 515 -8.89 -34.35 7.17
CA PHE A 515 -8.41 -33.57 8.31
C PHE A 515 -9.51 -33.47 9.36
N ARG A 516 -9.32 -34.10 10.53
CA ARG A 516 -10.09 -33.76 11.72
C ARG A 516 -9.45 -32.55 12.36
N LEU A 517 -9.94 -31.35 12.02
CA LEU A 517 -9.65 -30.17 12.82
C LEU A 517 -10.22 -30.41 14.23
N LYS A 518 -9.38 -30.30 15.27
CA LYS A 518 -9.91 -30.08 16.62
C LYS A 518 -10.71 -28.78 16.53
N SER A 519 -12.03 -28.87 16.67
CA SER A 519 -12.92 -27.72 16.75
C SER A 519 -12.43 -26.80 17.87
N GLY A 520 -11.65 -25.75 17.53
CA GLY A 520 -11.14 -24.80 18.52
C GLY A 520 -9.83 -24.05 18.22
N GLU A 521 -9.02 -24.39 17.20
CA GLU A 521 -7.67 -23.78 17.02
C GLU A 521 -7.41 -23.11 15.65
N LEU A 522 -8.42 -22.50 15.01
CA LEU A 522 -8.19 -21.55 13.91
C LEU A 522 -8.00 -20.13 14.49
N ASP A 523 -6.87 -19.91 15.15
CA ASP A 523 -6.42 -18.58 15.56
C ASP A 523 -5.83 -17.84 14.35
N VAL A 524 -6.67 -17.11 13.62
CA VAL A 524 -6.19 -16.05 12.72
C VAL A 524 -5.80 -14.87 13.62
N PRO A 525 -4.56 -14.33 13.57
CA PRO A 525 -4.18 -13.20 14.40
C PRO A 525 -4.91 -11.92 13.94
N GLY A 526 -6.09 -11.67 14.51
CA GLY A 526 -6.78 -10.38 14.48
C GLY A 526 -6.33 -9.50 15.66
N PRO A 527 -6.35 -8.16 15.53
CA PRO A 527 -5.83 -7.28 16.56
C PRO A 527 -6.71 -7.33 17.82
N GLU A 528 -6.03 -7.33 18.97
CA GLU A 528 -6.54 -7.38 20.34
C GLU A 528 -7.78 -6.48 20.55
N ASN A 529 -8.93 -7.10 20.83
CA ASN A 529 -10.09 -6.38 21.34
C ASN A 529 -9.83 -5.93 22.79
N GLN A 530 -9.72 -4.62 22.97
CA GLN A 530 -9.81 -3.99 24.28
C GLN A 530 -11.19 -4.23 24.88
N LYS A 531 -11.16 -4.72 26.13
CA LYS A 531 -12.28 -4.83 27.05
C LYS A 531 -13.21 -3.62 26.99
N THR A 532 -14.51 -3.89 26.85
CA THR A 532 -15.55 -3.05 27.44
C THR A 532 -16.50 -3.93 28.24
N ASP A 533 -16.41 -3.75 29.55
CA ASP A 533 -17.30 -4.29 30.57
C ASP A 533 -18.74 -3.76 30.43
N GLY A 534 -19.71 -4.65 30.68
CA GLY A 534 -21.00 -4.37 31.32
C GLY A 534 -22.12 -3.73 30.48
N PHE A 535 -23.21 -4.46 30.25
CA PHE A 535 -24.38 -4.43 31.16
C PHE A 535 -25.49 -5.41 30.71
N ASP A 536 -26.00 -6.13 31.70
CA ASP A 536 -27.09 -7.12 31.70
C ASP A 536 -28.44 -6.65 31.14
N PHE A 537 -29.22 -7.61 30.64
CA PHE A 537 -30.63 -7.77 31.04
C PHE A 537 -31.00 -9.27 31.19
N THR A 538 -30.81 -9.76 32.42
CA THR A 538 -31.72 -10.59 33.24
C THR A 538 -32.42 -11.83 32.65
N ASP A 539 -31.94 -12.97 33.15
CA ASP A 539 -32.64 -14.15 33.68
C ASP A 539 -34.18 -14.14 33.78
N ASN A 540 -34.76 -15.29 33.44
CA ASN A 540 -35.61 -16.02 34.38
C ASN A 540 -35.45 -17.54 34.16
N GLU A 541 -34.91 -18.19 35.19
CA GLU A 541 -34.99 -19.62 35.45
C GLU A 541 -36.45 -20.05 35.71
N ASP A 542 -36.80 -21.28 35.33
CA ASP A 542 -37.35 -22.23 36.30
C ASP A 542 -37.40 -23.67 35.74
N THR A 543 -36.66 -24.58 36.41
CA THR A 543 -36.97 -26.00 36.72
C THR A 543 -37.23 -26.99 35.57
N SER A 544 -36.82 -28.26 35.54
CA SER A 544 -36.14 -29.26 36.37
C SER A 544 -36.15 -30.52 35.47
N GLN A 545 -35.21 -31.46 35.39
CA GLN A 545 -34.86 -32.47 36.40
C GLN A 545 -33.95 -33.49 35.68
N ASP A 546 -32.84 -33.87 36.31
CA ASP A 546 -32.12 -35.12 36.01
C ASP A 546 -33.03 -36.33 36.29
N LEU A 547 -32.84 -37.43 35.54
CA LEU A 547 -32.75 -38.79 36.12
C LEU A 547 -32.28 -39.84 35.07
N ASP A 548 -31.26 -40.57 35.52
CA ASP A 548 -30.66 -41.83 35.04
C ASP A 548 -31.55 -42.86 34.32
N TYR A 549 -30.96 -43.61 33.36
CA TYR A 549 -30.92 -45.07 33.48
C TYR A 549 -29.76 -45.74 32.71
N LYS A 550 -29.11 -46.70 33.37
CA LYS A 550 -27.98 -47.53 32.94
C LYS A 550 -28.42 -48.88 32.37
N SER A 551 -27.70 -49.30 31.33
CA SER A 551 -27.04 -50.61 31.05
C SER A 551 -27.74 -51.98 31.16
N GLN A 552 -27.23 -52.87 30.30
CA GLN A 552 -27.12 -54.36 30.33
C GLN A 552 -27.96 -55.05 29.24
N LYS A 553 -27.53 -56.10 28.53
CA LYS A 553 -26.32 -56.95 28.54
C LYS A 553 -26.41 -57.94 27.37
N ASP A 554 -25.25 -58.40 26.91
CA ASP A 554 -24.84 -59.76 26.48
C ASP A 554 -25.56 -60.54 25.34
N CYS A 555 -24.73 -61.35 24.66
CA CYS A 555 -24.98 -62.52 23.79
C CYS A 555 -25.19 -62.22 22.28
N GLU A 556 -24.74 -62.99 21.29
CA GLU A 556 -23.87 -64.17 21.13
C GLU A 556 -23.72 -64.40 19.59
N GLU A 557 -22.61 -65.02 19.16
CA GLU A 557 -22.38 -65.96 18.03
C GLU A 557 -23.22 -65.93 16.72
N GLU A 558 -22.48 -65.78 15.59
CA GLU A 558 -22.52 -66.59 14.32
C GLU A 558 -23.82 -66.74 13.47
N PRO A 559 -23.77 -67.29 12.23
CA PRO A 559 -22.96 -66.96 11.03
C PRO A 559 -23.83 -67.04 9.71
N TYR A 560 -23.19 -67.31 8.56
CA TYR A 560 -23.70 -67.74 7.22
C TYR A 560 -23.80 -66.65 6.13
N GLU A 561 -22.96 -66.68 5.08
CA GLU A 561 -22.97 -67.56 3.88
C GLU A 561 -24.16 -67.32 2.92
N TYR A 562 -23.89 -66.83 1.70
CA TYR A 562 -23.99 -67.54 0.41
C TYR A 562 -23.86 -66.48 -0.71
N ASP A 563 -22.83 -66.50 -1.56
CA ASP A 563 -22.61 -67.34 -2.74
C ASP A 563 -23.47 -67.00 -3.98
N SER A 564 -22.79 -67.14 -5.11
CA SER A 564 -23.13 -66.90 -6.50
C SER A 564 -24.53 -67.32 -6.97
N ASP A 565 -25.11 -66.58 -7.93
CA ASP A 565 -25.10 -66.99 -9.34
C ASP A 565 -26.07 -66.15 -10.21
N CYS A 566 -25.53 -65.76 -11.37
CA CYS A 566 -26.06 -65.90 -12.73
C CYS A 566 -27.57 -65.77 -13.06
N GLU A 567 -27.77 -65.24 -14.27
CA GLU A 567 -28.89 -65.45 -15.21
C GLU A 567 -30.12 -64.53 -15.16
N SER A 568 -30.06 -63.51 -16.03
CA SER A 568 -30.88 -63.40 -17.26
C SER A 568 -32.39 -63.09 -17.21
N THR A 569 -32.78 -62.37 -18.27
CA THR A 569 -34.08 -62.30 -18.95
C THR A 569 -35.07 -61.17 -18.61
N ASP A 570 -35.30 -60.38 -19.66
CA ASP A 570 -36.58 -59.96 -20.22
C ASP A 570 -37.56 -59.14 -19.38
N GLY A 571 -37.85 -57.95 -19.90
CA GLY A 571 -39.20 -57.76 -20.42
C GLY A 571 -39.95 -56.52 -19.97
N MET A 572 -40.40 -55.79 -20.99
CA MET A 572 -41.63 -55.00 -21.07
C MET A 572 -41.60 -53.51 -20.68
N SER A 573 -41.84 -52.74 -21.75
CA SER A 573 -42.46 -51.42 -21.80
C SER A 573 -43.64 -51.26 -20.84
N LEU A 574 -43.95 -50.02 -20.47
CA LEU A 574 -45.29 -49.44 -20.61
C LEU A 574 -45.17 -47.91 -20.53
N GLY A 575 -45.70 -47.22 -21.55
CA GLY A 575 -45.88 -45.77 -21.54
C GLY A 575 -47.16 -45.35 -20.82
N GLY A 576 -47.33 -44.03 -20.69
CA GLY A 576 -48.58 -43.44 -20.24
C GLY A 576 -48.45 -41.96 -19.88
N ASP A 577 -48.82 -41.09 -20.82
CA ASP A 577 -49.13 -39.69 -20.58
C ASP A 577 -50.15 -39.51 -19.44
N MET A 578 -49.99 -38.48 -18.60
CA MET A 578 -51.14 -37.73 -18.10
C MET A 578 -50.78 -36.27 -17.78
N SER A 579 -51.63 -35.40 -18.30
CA SER A 579 -51.65 -33.95 -18.32
C SER A 579 -52.24 -33.29 -17.08
N ASN A 580 -51.86 -32.01 -16.88
CA ASN A 580 -52.63 -30.87 -16.36
C ASN A 580 -52.94 -30.74 -14.85
N ASN A 581 -52.37 -29.72 -14.21
CA ASN A 581 -53.03 -28.45 -13.78
C ASN A 581 -52.09 -27.69 -12.81
N GLU A 582 -51.68 -26.47 -13.14
CA GLU A 582 -52.23 -25.15 -12.72
C GLU A 582 -51.77 -24.69 -11.32
N ASP A 583 -51.06 -23.55 -11.36
CA ASP A 583 -50.98 -22.45 -10.39
C ASP A 583 -50.43 -22.68 -8.97
N CYS A 584 -49.19 -22.23 -8.77
CA CYS A 584 -48.80 -21.42 -7.61
C CYS A 584 -47.84 -20.31 -8.07
N GLU A 585 -48.31 -19.07 -8.02
CA GLU A 585 -47.46 -17.88 -7.93
C GLU A 585 -46.57 -18.01 -6.70
N ASP A 586 -45.26 -17.85 -6.86
CA ASP A 586 -44.42 -17.39 -5.77
C ASP A 586 -43.45 -16.33 -6.28
N ASN A 587 -43.53 -15.16 -5.65
CA ASN A 587 -42.59 -14.07 -5.79
C ASN A 587 -41.22 -14.53 -5.27
N SER A 588 -40.25 -14.74 -6.14
CA SER A 588 -38.85 -14.55 -5.79
C SER A 588 -38.32 -13.32 -6.53
N THR A 589 -37.95 -12.35 -5.71
CA THR A 589 -37.26 -11.14 -6.11
C THR A 589 -35.83 -11.50 -6.50
N ASP A 590 -35.31 -10.77 -7.48
CA ASP A 590 -33.93 -10.78 -7.99
C ASP A 590 -32.87 -11.33 -7.03
N ASP A 591 -32.36 -12.52 -7.35
CA ASP A 591 -31.06 -13.04 -6.91
C ASP A 591 -30.23 -13.39 -8.17
N SER A 592 -30.01 -12.43 -9.08
CA SER A 592 -29.35 -12.72 -10.37
C SER A 592 -28.09 -11.92 -10.71
N ASP A 593 -27.58 -11.04 -9.85
CA ASP A 593 -26.38 -10.23 -10.21
C ASP A 593 -25.07 -10.67 -9.52
N GLY A 594 -25.12 -11.55 -8.51
CA GLY A 594 -23.91 -12.13 -7.89
C GLY A 594 -23.30 -13.30 -8.69
N GLN A 595 -24.10 -13.95 -9.55
CA GLN A 595 -23.67 -15.11 -10.34
C GLN A 595 -22.75 -14.72 -11.50
N THR A 596 -22.80 -13.48 -11.99
CA THR A 596 -22.14 -13.06 -13.24
C THR A 596 -20.61 -13.05 -13.13
N TYR A 597 -20.03 -12.76 -11.96
CA TYR A 597 -18.58 -12.73 -11.78
C TYR A 597 -17.99 -14.09 -11.38
N TYR A 598 -18.73 -14.90 -10.60
CA TYR A 598 -18.44 -16.33 -10.43
C TYR A 598 -18.46 -17.04 -11.79
N ASN A 599 -19.45 -16.70 -12.62
CA ASN A 599 -19.52 -17.10 -14.01
C ASN A 599 -18.40 -16.48 -14.85
N TRP A 600 -17.92 -15.26 -14.63
CA TRP A 600 -16.83 -14.66 -15.40
C TRP A 600 -15.50 -15.39 -15.17
N VAL A 601 -15.16 -15.73 -13.93
CA VAL A 601 -13.98 -16.54 -13.65
C VAL A 601 -14.12 -17.93 -14.27
N LEU A 602 -15.27 -18.61 -14.12
CA LEU A 602 -15.59 -19.87 -14.84
C LEU A 602 -15.61 -19.74 -16.37
N GLN A 603 -16.04 -18.60 -16.93
CA GLN A 603 -16.06 -18.28 -18.35
C GLN A 603 -14.66 -17.97 -18.88
N THR A 604 -13.75 -17.46 -18.04
CA THR A 604 -12.33 -17.28 -18.38
C THR A 604 -11.68 -18.65 -18.62
N PHE A 605 -12.18 -19.68 -17.96
CA PHE A 605 -11.73 -21.04 -18.15
C PHE A 605 -12.36 -21.66 -19.41
N ASN A 606 -13.70 -21.66 -19.57
CA ASN A 606 -14.36 -21.90 -20.87
C ASN A 606 -15.74 -21.21 -20.91
N PRO A 607 -15.98 -20.23 -21.80
CA PRO A 607 -17.27 -19.52 -21.85
C PRO A 607 -18.45 -20.40 -22.26
N ALA A 608 -18.21 -21.49 -22.99
CA ALA A 608 -19.26 -22.32 -23.57
C ALA A 608 -19.92 -23.27 -22.55
N SER A 609 -19.17 -23.74 -21.55
CA SER A 609 -19.66 -24.68 -20.53
C SER A 609 -20.63 -24.03 -19.53
N ALA A 610 -20.46 -22.75 -19.22
CA ALA A 610 -21.30 -22.00 -18.28
C ALA A 610 -22.76 -21.79 -18.75
N THR A 611 -23.07 -22.05 -20.03
CA THR A 611 -24.41 -21.81 -20.62
C THR A 611 -25.27 -23.06 -20.77
N ARG A 612 -24.71 -24.26 -20.55
CA ARG A 612 -25.46 -25.52 -20.66
C ARG A 612 -25.90 -25.95 -19.27
N GLY A 613 -27.17 -25.69 -18.93
CA GLY A 613 -27.82 -26.11 -17.67
C GLY A 613 -28.01 -27.63 -17.53
N GLU A 614 -27.07 -28.44 -18.02
CA GLU A 614 -27.03 -29.88 -17.78
C GLU A 614 -26.29 -30.13 -16.47
N SER A 615 -26.83 -31.02 -15.63
CA SER A 615 -26.21 -31.50 -14.40
C SER A 615 -24.92 -32.24 -14.72
N GLN A 616 -23.85 -31.51 -15.04
CA GLN A 616 -22.50 -32.06 -15.08
C GLN A 616 -22.15 -32.43 -13.64
N GLN A 617 -21.76 -33.68 -13.41
CA GLN A 617 -21.17 -34.10 -12.15
C GLN A 617 -19.83 -33.36 -11.99
N SER A 618 -19.93 -32.12 -11.53
CA SER A 618 -18.80 -31.33 -11.07
C SER A 618 -18.16 -32.08 -9.91
N VAL A 619 -16.85 -32.02 -9.83
CA VAL A 619 -16.10 -32.55 -8.70
C VAL A 619 -16.53 -31.79 -7.42
N GLY A 620 -17.54 -32.34 -6.70
CA GLY A 620 -18.19 -31.75 -5.53
C GLY A 620 -19.20 -32.68 -4.82
N TYR A 621 -18.84 -33.07 -3.59
CA TYR A 621 -19.55 -33.58 -2.40
C TYR A 621 -20.71 -34.61 -2.45
N PHE A 622 -20.50 -35.72 -1.73
CA PHE A 622 -21.51 -36.64 -1.18
C PHE A 622 -21.14 -37.02 0.26
N ASP A 623 -22.13 -37.11 1.15
CA ASP A 623 -21.98 -37.38 2.59
C ASP A 623 -21.68 -38.85 2.91
N SER A 624 -20.60 -39.12 3.67
CA SER A 624 -20.42 -40.39 4.41
C SER A 624 -19.47 -40.28 5.62
N PRO A 625 -19.71 -40.99 6.75
CA PRO A 625 -19.09 -40.66 8.04
C PRO A 625 -17.95 -41.58 8.52
N MET A 626 -16.98 -42.00 7.68
CA MET A 626 -15.83 -42.83 8.15
C MET A 626 -14.45 -42.38 7.61
N SER A 627 -13.43 -42.54 8.45
CA SER A 627 -12.14 -41.82 8.54
C SER A 627 -11.04 -42.20 7.52
N GLY A 628 -10.41 -41.19 6.88
CA GLY A 628 -9.13 -41.30 6.14
C GLY A 628 -7.88 -40.99 7.00
N TYR A 629 -6.73 -40.65 6.40
CA TYR A 629 -5.47 -40.30 7.10
C TYR A 629 -5.67 -39.46 8.38
N SER A 630 -5.32 -39.98 9.55
CA SER A 630 -5.50 -39.25 10.81
C SER A 630 -4.56 -38.05 10.89
N SER A 631 -5.14 -36.86 11.00
CA SER A 631 -4.42 -35.60 11.16
C SER A 631 -3.98 -35.31 12.60
N ASP A 632 -4.21 -36.21 13.56
CA ASP A 632 -3.89 -35.97 14.98
C ASP A 632 -2.41 -35.61 15.22
N ALA A 633 -1.51 -36.01 14.30
CA ALA A 633 -0.08 -35.77 14.39
C ALA A 633 0.46 -34.69 13.44
N ILE A 634 -0.36 -34.02 12.61
CA ILE A 634 0.07 -32.99 11.65
C ILE A 634 -0.67 -31.68 11.90
N SER A 635 0.05 -30.57 11.90
CA SER A 635 -0.57 -29.25 12.06
C SER A 635 -1.36 -28.81 10.82
N PRO A 636 -2.42 -27.98 10.95
CA PRO A 636 -3.15 -27.41 9.82
C PRO A 636 -2.24 -26.68 8.82
N GLU A 637 -1.18 -26.04 9.31
CA GLU A 637 -0.19 -25.35 8.50
C GLU A 637 0.67 -26.31 7.66
N GLU A 638 1.10 -27.44 8.23
CA GLU A 638 1.83 -28.50 7.52
C GLU A 638 0.97 -29.23 6.48
N ALA A 639 -0.36 -29.15 6.61
CA ALA A 639 -1.34 -29.84 5.78
C ALA A 639 -1.89 -29.04 4.60
N ARG A 640 -1.65 -27.72 4.57
CA ARG A 640 -2.29 -26.80 3.62
C ARG A 640 -2.06 -27.21 2.17
N GLY A 641 -3.13 -27.36 1.39
CA GLY A 641 -3.06 -27.61 -0.06
C GLY A 641 -2.67 -29.04 -0.47
N CYS A 642 -2.60 -29.99 0.47
CA CYS A 642 -2.27 -31.39 0.16
C CYS A 642 -3.44 -32.16 -0.48
N ARG A 643 -4.69 -31.72 -0.29
CA ARG A 643 -5.90 -32.34 -0.84
C ARG A 643 -6.33 -31.83 -2.23
N THR A 644 -5.60 -30.86 -2.77
CA THR A 644 -5.96 -30.21 -4.03
C THR A 644 -5.50 -31.06 -5.21
N ALA A 645 -6.37 -31.25 -6.19
CA ALA A 645 -6.09 -31.94 -7.45
C ALA A 645 -6.03 -30.95 -8.62
N GLN A 646 -5.16 -31.25 -9.58
CA GLN A 646 -5.01 -30.56 -10.85
C GLN A 646 -4.79 -31.58 -11.98
N PHE A 647 -5.16 -31.20 -13.19
CA PHE A 647 -5.19 -32.10 -14.33
C PHE A 647 -4.39 -31.55 -15.51
N LEU A 648 -3.71 -32.44 -16.24
CA LEU A 648 -3.10 -32.14 -17.54
C LEU A 648 -4.05 -32.61 -18.64
N VAL A 649 -4.38 -31.68 -19.55
CA VAL A 649 -5.32 -31.90 -20.65
C VAL A 649 -4.68 -31.57 -21.99
N ARG A 650 -5.02 -32.34 -23.03
CA ARG A 650 -4.58 -32.09 -24.40
C ARG A 650 -5.34 -30.92 -25.00
N LYS A 651 -4.65 -30.06 -25.75
CA LYS A 651 -5.27 -29.01 -26.55
C LYS A 651 -5.90 -29.64 -27.79
N THR A 652 -7.22 -29.64 -27.90
CA THR A 652 -7.95 -30.38 -28.95
C THR A 652 -8.50 -29.52 -30.09
N ASP A 653 -8.32 -28.19 -30.13
CA ASP A 653 -8.98 -27.34 -31.14
C ASP A 653 -8.17 -27.14 -32.45
N PRO A 654 -8.72 -27.49 -33.63
CA PRO A 654 -8.18 -27.16 -34.96
C PRO A 654 -8.47 -25.73 -35.47
N ARG A 655 -9.04 -24.81 -34.66
CA ARG A 655 -9.60 -23.55 -35.17
C ARG A 655 -9.13 -22.27 -34.45
N ASP A 656 -7.88 -21.81 -34.62
CA ASP A 656 -7.43 -20.39 -34.50
C ASP A 656 -7.96 -19.50 -33.32
N GLN A 657 -8.61 -20.07 -32.30
CA GLN A 657 -9.30 -19.37 -31.21
C GLN A 657 -8.53 -19.45 -29.89
N TRP A 658 -7.52 -20.33 -29.82
CA TRP A 658 -6.63 -20.40 -28.67
C TRP A 658 -5.85 -19.08 -28.53
N ARG A 659 -5.88 -18.49 -27.33
CA ARG A 659 -5.14 -17.27 -26.99
C ARG A 659 -4.44 -17.45 -25.64
N ALA A 660 -3.14 -17.23 -25.63
CA ALA A 660 -2.37 -17.19 -24.39
C ALA A 660 -2.84 -16.01 -23.50
N ASP A 661 -3.11 -16.30 -22.24
CA ASP A 661 -3.32 -15.30 -21.18
C ASP A 661 -2.01 -15.04 -20.39
N GLN A 662 -2.05 -14.12 -19.43
CA GLN A 662 -0.89 -13.80 -18.58
C GLN A 662 -0.56 -14.89 -17.52
N LEU A 663 -1.40 -15.91 -17.39
CA LEU A 663 -1.30 -16.97 -16.39
C LEU A 663 -0.76 -18.30 -16.98
N HIS A 664 -0.56 -18.39 -18.30
CA HIS A 664 0.06 -19.54 -18.94
C HIS A 664 1.57 -19.57 -18.72
N ALA A 665 2.10 -20.75 -18.38
CA ALA A 665 3.53 -20.98 -18.39
C ALA A 665 4.07 -21.08 -19.82
N ALA A 666 5.36 -20.77 -20.03
CA ALA A 666 5.98 -20.79 -21.36
C ALA A 666 5.82 -22.15 -22.09
N TRP A 667 5.87 -23.26 -21.35
CA TRP A 667 5.67 -24.60 -21.91
C TRP A 667 4.21 -24.87 -22.33
N GLU A 668 3.24 -24.22 -21.68
CA GLU A 668 1.83 -24.28 -22.08
C GLU A 668 1.55 -23.46 -23.34
N ILE A 669 2.45 -22.56 -23.76
CA ILE A 669 2.25 -21.77 -24.98
C ILE A 669 2.67 -22.59 -26.20
N ASP A 670 3.87 -23.16 -26.15
CA ASP A 670 4.48 -23.85 -27.28
C ASP A 670 4.10 -25.34 -27.39
N GLY A 671 3.58 -25.96 -26.32
CA GLY A 671 3.27 -27.40 -26.26
C GLY A 671 1.81 -27.78 -26.55
N ASP A 672 1.55 -29.07 -26.73
CA ASP A 672 0.20 -29.63 -27.00
C ASP A 672 -0.66 -29.85 -25.75
N TRP A 673 -0.11 -29.60 -24.57
CA TRP A 673 -0.75 -29.87 -23.27
C TRP A 673 -0.88 -28.59 -22.44
N SER A 674 -1.90 -28.51 -21.59
CA SER A 674 -2.12 -27.36 -20.68
C SER A 674 -2.66 -27.79 -19.31
N LEU A 675 -2.45 -26.95 -18.29
CA LEU A 675 -3.00 -27.18 -16.95
C LEU A 675 -4.49 -26.82 -16.92
N SER A 676 -5.31 -27.66 -16.31
CA SER A 676 -6.75 -27.44 -16.17
C SER A 676 -7.31 -28.07 -14.88
N GLY A 677 -8.38 -27.49 -14.34
CA GLY A 677 -9.02 -27.94 -13.09
C GLY A 677 -8.19 -27.64 -11.83
N ILE A 678 -8.84 -27.05 -10.83
CA ILE A 678 -8.35 -27.00 -9.43
C ILE A 678 -9.54 -27.34 -8.54
N CYS A 679 -9.44 -28.45 -7.80
CA CYS A 679 -10.50 -28.90 -6.91
C CYS A 679 -9.92 -29.48 -5.61
N ASP A 680 -10.63 -29.29 -4.49
CA ASP A 680 -10.19 -29.72 -3.15
C ASP A 680 -10.73 -31.12 -2.80
N GLY A 681 -10.54 -32.07 -3.71
CA GLY A 681 -11.01 -33.45 -3.64
C GLY A 681 -11.43 -33.96 -5.02
N THR A 682 -11.75 -35.25 -5.14
CA THR A 682 -12.33 -35.86 -6.35
C THR A 682 -13.49 -36.78 -5.94
N PRO A 683 -14.49 -37.08 -6.78
CA PRO A 683 -15.48 -38.11 -6.45
C PRO A 683 -14.91 -39.51 -6.69
N SER A 684 -15.53 -40.53 -6.09
CA SER A 684 -15.21 -41.94 -6.36
C SER A 684 -15.60 -42.29 -7.79
N ARG A 685 -14.74 -43.07 -8.43
CA ARG A 685 -14.93 -43.56 -9.79
C ARG A 685 -16.12 -44.51 -9.91
N ASP A 686 -16.47 -45.22 -8.85
CA ASP A 686 -17.64 -46.10 -8.78
C ASP A 686 -18.99 -45.36 -8.87
N ILE A 687 -18.97 -44.02 -8.73
CA ILE A 687 -20.18 -43.18 -8.76
C ILE A 687 -20.36 -42.54 -10.15
N SER A 688 -19.28 -42.10 -10.79
CA SER A 688 -19.30 -41.45 -12.10
C SER A 688 -17.90 -41.22 -12.67
N CYS A 689 -17.80 -41.08 -13.99
CA CYS A 689 -16.57 -40.60 -14.61
C CYS A 689 -16.35 -39.12 -14.26
N PRO A 690 -15.23 -38.75 -13.61
CA PRO A 690 -15.02 -37.38 -13.18
C PRO A 690 -14.60 -36.50 -14.34
N ILE A 691 -15.24 -35.34 -14.41
CA ILE A 691 -15.03 -34.36 -15.45
C ILE A 691 -14.15 -33.25 -14.89
N VAL A 692 -13.12 -32.85 -15.64
CA VAL A 692 -12.24 -31.75 -15.26
C VAL A 692 -13.02 -30.44 -15.28
N CYS A 693 -13.02 -29.67 -14.18
CA CYS A 693 -13.65 -28.36 -14.11
C CYS A 693 -12.85 -27.41 -13.19
N PRO A 694 -12.66 -26.14 -13.54
CA PRO A 694 -13.06 -25.54 -14.80
C PRO A 694 -12.09 -25.93 -15.93
N VAL A 695 -12.65 -26.21 -17.11
CA VAL A 695 -11.83 -26.58 -18.27
C VAL A 695 -11.19 -25.33 -18.85
N ARG A 696 -9.89 -25.33 -19.16
CA ARG A 696 -9.18 -24.22 -19.82
C ARG A 696 -9.14 -24.37 -21.34
N ASN A 697 -8.86 -23.27 -22.03
CA ASN A 697 -8.42 -23.28 -23.44
C ASN A 697 -9.46 -23.77 -24.45
N GLY A 698 -10.76 -23.53 -24.19
CA GLY A 698 -11.84 -23.81 -25.15
C GLY A 698 -12.20 -25.30 -25.30
N ILE A 699 -11.80 -26.13 -24.34
CA ILE A 699 -12.18 -27.54 -24.29
C ILE A 699 -13.50 -27.67 -23.49
N ASP A 700 -14.51 -28.29 -24.08
CA ASP A 700 -15.86 -28.34 -23.49
C ASP A 700 -16.03 -29.46 -22.46
N TYR A 701 -15.28 -30.55 -22.60
CA TYR A 701 -15.45 -31.77 -21.81
C TYR A 701 -14.16 -32.60 -21.84
N VAL A 702 -13.60 -32.92 -20.66
CA VAL A 702 -12.48 -33.86 -20.52
C VAL A 702 -12.71 -34.71 -19.30
N GLU A 703 -12.63 -36.03 -19.47
CA GLU A 703 -12.69 -36.98 -18.37
C GLU A 703 -11.31 -37.20 -17.78
N ALA A 704 -11.24 -37.43 -16.47
CA ALA A 704 -10.00 -37.77 -15.79
C ALA A 704 -10.05 -39.23 -15.32
N ASP A 705 -8.98 -39.99 -15.56
CA ASP A 705 -8.83 -41.35 -15.07
C ASP A 705 -7.35 -41.67 -14.80
N ASN A 706 -7.14 -42.54 -13.81
CA ASN A 706 -5.82 -43.02 -13.43
C ASN A 706 -5.29 -44.13 -14.35
N VAL A 707 -6.18 -44.85 -15.03
CA VAL A 707 -5.89 -45.97 -15.93
C VAL A 707 -6.88 -45.90 -17.10
N ASN A 708 -6.49 -46.35 -18.31
CA ASN A 708 -7.46 -46.47 -19.41
C ASN A 708 -8.13 -47.84 -19.31
N PHE A 709 -9.42 -47.84 -18.97
CA PHE A 709 -10.22 -49.07 -18.90
C PHE A 709 -10.90 -49.41 -20.23
N ASP A 710 -10.86 -48.51 -21.22
CA ASP A 710 -11.44 -48.69 -22.54
C ASP A 710 -10.34 -48.78 -23.62
N PRO A 711 -10.06 -49.96 -24.17
CA PRO A 711 -9.02 -50.14 -25.19
C PRO A 711 -9.33 -49.42 -26.52
N ASP A 712 -10.58 -49.04 -26.79
CA ASP A 712 -10.97 -48.33 -28.02
C ASP A 712 -10.81 -46.81 -27.91
N ARG A 713 -10.56 -46.29 -26.70
CA ARG A 713 -10.41 -44.86 -26.44
C ARG A 713 -8.98 -44.39 -26.63
N GLU A 714 -8.80 -43.25 -27.31
CA GLU A 714 -7.48 -42.63 -27.45
C GLU A 714 -6.95 -42.19 -26.06
N PRO A 715 -5.74 -42.62 -25.65
CA PRO A 715 -5.17 -42.27 -24.34
C PRO A 715 -5.11 -40.76 -24.08
N ASP A 716 -5.00 -39.98 -25.16
CA ASP A 716 -4.90 -38.52 -25.16
C ASP A 716 -6.20 -37.81 -24.77
N ASP A 717 -7.34 -38.50 -24.78
CA ASP A 717 -8.66 -37.97 -24.40
C ASP A 717 -8.92 -38.04 -22.89
N ILE A 718 -8.00 -38.62 -22.12
CA ILE A 718 -8.11 -38.80 -20.67
C ILE A 718 -7.11 -37.87 -19.97
N ALA A 719 -7.62 -36.97 -19.13
CA ALA A 719 -6.81 -36.07 -18.33
C ALA A 719 -5.99 -36.83 -17.27
N MET A 720 -4.75 -36.40 -17.07
CA MET A 720 -3.86 -36.98 -16.07
C MET A 720 -3.98 -36.22 -14.73
N PRO A 721 -4.40 -36.88 -13.63
CA PRO A 721 -4.55 -36.27 -12.31
C PRO A 721 -3.22 -36.22 -11.52
N PHE A 722 -2.95 -35.10 -10.85
CA PHE A 722 -1.81 -34.95 -9.95
C PHE A 722 -2.03 -33.88 -8.87
N HIS A 723 -1.25 -33.97 -7.78
CA HIS A 723 -1.16 -32.88 -6.82
C HIS A 723 -0.39 -31.70 -7.44
N PRO A 724 -0.89 -30.45 -7.34
CA PRO A 724 -0.22 -29.25 -7.85
C PRO A 724 1.26 -29.16 -7.45
N TRP A 725 1.55 -29.46 -6.17
CA TRP A 725 2.91 -29.42 -5.61
C TRP A 725 3.82 -30.54 -6.12
N CYS A 726 3.27 -31.70 -6.47
CA CYS A 726 4.08 -32.78 -7.08
C CYS A 726 4.51 -32.40 -8.50
N PHE A 727 3.64 -31.69 -9.24
CA PHE A 727 3.96 -31.20 -10.58
C PHE A 727 5.04 -30.12 -10.57
N ASP A 728 5.09 -29.27 -9.54
CA ASP A 728 6.21 -28.32 -9.34
C ASP A 728 7.55 -29.05 -9.20
N ILE A 729 7.59 -30.14 -8.41
CA ILE A 729 8.80 -30.98 -8.25
C ILE A 729 9.21 -31.60 -9.60
N PHE A 730 8.25 -32.10 -10.37
CA PHE A 730 8.50 -32.57 -11.73
C PHE A 730 9.07 -31.46 -12.62
N CYS A 731 8.50 -30.26 -12.61
CA CYS A 731 8.99 -29.15 -13.42
C CYS A 731 10.45 -28.80 -13.10
N ARG A 732 10.83 -28.83 -11.82
CA ARG A 732 12.21 -28.59 -11.36
C ARG A 732 13.16 -29.67 -11.87
N GLN A 733 12.85 -30.95 -11.65
CA GLN A 733 13.71 -32.04 -12.10
C GLN A 733 13.81 -32.10 -13.63
N SER A 734 12.69 -31.93 -14.31
CA SER A 734 12.63 -31.91 -15.78
C SER A 734 13.53 -30.81 -16.34
N LYS A 735 13.49 -29.60 -15.76
CA LYS A 735 14.37 -28.51 -16.16
C LYS A 735 15.85 -28.78 -15.92
N VAL A 736 16.20 -29.44 -14.81
CA VAL A 736 17.60 -29.82 -14.54
C VAL A 736 18.11 -30.85 -15.54
N GLN A 737 17.31 -31.87 -15.85
CA GLN A 737 17.71 -33.00 -16.69
C GLN A 737 17.63 -32.71 -18.19
N PHE A 738 16.57 -32.04 -18.64
CA PHE A 738 16.30 -31.79 -20.06
C PHE A 738 16.55 -30.33 -20.50
N GLN A 739 16.92 -29.43 -19.58
CA GLN A 739 17.00 -27.96 -19.82
C GLN A 739 15.66 -27.29 -20.22
N ARG A 740 14.56 -28.06 -20.23
CA ARG A 740 13.18 -27.63 -20.50
C ARG A 740 12.20 -28.44 -19.63
N ILE A 741 10.97 -27.97 -19.46
CA ILE A 741 9.91 -28.76 -18.83
C ILE A 741 9.30 -29.68 -19.90
N ASN A 742 9.60 -30.98 -19.83
CA ASN A 742 9.22 -31.98 -20.82
C ASN A 742 7.87 -32.64 -20.49
N VAL A 743 6.76 -31.89 -20.61
CA VAL A 743 5.39 -32.41 -20.38
C VAL A 743 4.96 -33.40 -21.47
N GLU A 744 5.41 -33.20 -22.71
CA GLU A 744 5.15 -34.13 -23.82
C GLU A 744 5.71 -35.53 -23.54
N GLY A 745 6.96 -35.60 -23.04
CA GLY A 745 7.57 -36.85 -22.60
C GLY A 745 6.84 -37.48 -21.42
N LEU A 746 6.34 -36.67 -20.47
CA LEU A 746 5.54 -37.15 -19.34
C LEU A 746 4.24 -37.83 -19.82
N MET A 747 3.52 -37.19 -20.73
CA MET A 747 2.28 -37.76 -21.29
C MET A 747 2.54 -38.97 -22.18
N THR A 748 3.64 -38.96 -22.94
CA THR A 748 4.08 -40.12 -23.74
C THR A 748 4.37 -41.33 -22.85
N TRP A 749 5.13 -41.13 -21.76
CA TRP A 749 5.38 -42.19 -20.78
C TRP A 749 4.09 -42.68 -20.14
N ARG A 750 3.25 -41.75 -19.67
CA ARG A 750 1.95 -42.07 -19.07
C ARG A 750 1.12 -42.93 -20.01
N ASN A 751 1.02 -42.58 -21.29
CA ASN A 751 0.24 -43.30 -22.29
C ASN A 751 0.86 -44.67 -22.68
N ALA A 752 2.19 -44.79 -22.64
CA ALA A 752 2.89 -46.02 -22.99
C ALA A 752 2.83 -47.08 -21.86
N GLU A 753 2.75 -46.64 -20.61
CA GLU A 753 2.72 -47.49 -19.40
C GLU A 753 1.40 -47.27 -18.62
N PHE A 754 0.27 -47.19 -19.34
CA PHE A 754 -1.04 -46.80 -18.81
C PHE A 754 -1.99 -47.97 -18.44
N GLY A 755 -1.49 -49.21 -18.45
CA GLY A 755 -2.28 -50.39 -18.07
C GLY A 755 -2.44 -50.51 -16.55
N TRP A 756 -3.47 -51.23 -16.12
CA TRP A 756 -3.69 -51.55 -14.70
C TRP A 756 -2.45 -52.21 -14.05
N ASP A 757 -1.84 -53.17 -14.75
CA ASP A 757 -0.64 -53.88 -14.28
C ASP A 757 0.60 -52.97 -14.21
N ASP A 758 0.72 -51.99 -15.11
CA ASP A 758 1.84 -51.06 -15.16
C ASP A 758 1.78 -50.04 -14.01
N PHE A 759 0.57 -49.56 -13.69
CA PHE A 759 0.36 -48.62 -12.59
C PHE A 759 0.73 -49.25 -11.23
N GLY A 760 0.28 -50.48 -10.98
CA GLY A 760 0.56 -51.19 -9.71
C GLY A 760 1.99 -51.71 -9.57
N THR A 761 2.74 -51.85 -10.66
CA THR A 761 4.14 -52.34 -10.63
C THR A 761 5.18 -51.22 -10.65
N PHE A 762 4.74 -49.94 -10.69
CA PHE A 762 5.65 -48.81 -10.57
C PHE A 762 6.39 -48.84 -9.21
N PRO A 763 7.73 -48.71 -9.18
CA PRO A 763 8.49 -48.83 -7.95
C PRO A 763 8.27 -47.59 -7.07
N ARG A 764 7.44 -47.73 -6.03
CA ARG A 764 7.17 -46.69 -5.02
C ARG A 764 7.77 -47.05 -3.67
N ALA A 765 7.83 -46.06 -2.78
CA ALA A 765 8.16 -46.29 -1.37
C ALA A 765 7.19 -47.31 -0.74
N LYS A 766 7.71 -48.15 0.16
CA LYS A 766 6.95 -49.24 0.77
C LYS A 766 5.68 -48.73 1.45
N GLU A 767 5.78 -47.61 2.15
CA GLU A 767 4.69 -46.96 2.88
C GLU A 767 3.54 -46.54 1.95
N VAL A 768 3.82 -46.20 0.68
CA VAL A 768 2.80 -45.86 -0.31
C VAL A 768 2.08 -47.12 -0.79
N ASN A 769 2.82 -48.19 -1.08
CA ASN A 769 2.23 -49.47 -1.48
C ASN A 769 1.43 -50.11 -0.34
N ASP A 770 1.95 -50.07 0.88
CA ASP A 770 1.27 -50.57 2.08
C ASP A 770 -0.05 -49.78 2.31
N SER A 771 -0.11 -48.52 1.88
CA SER A 771 -1.29 -47.64 1.98
C SER A 771 -2.19 -47.63 0.74
N GLN A 772 -1.79 -48.21 -0.40
CA GLN A 772 -2.49 -48.03 -1.69
C GLN A 772 -3.91 -48.60 -1.66
N ASP A 773 -4.12 -49.65 -0.87
CA ASP A 773 -5.39 -50.37 -0.69
C ASP A 773 -6.00 -50.11 0.70
N GLN A 774 -5.40 -49.22 1.50
CA GLN A 774 -5.88 -48.87 2.84
C GLN A 774 -6.86 -47.70 2.73
N TRP A 775 -8.15 -48.03 2.63
CA TRP A 775 -9.21 -47.06 2.39
C TRP A 775 -9.69 -46.35 3.67
N TRP A 776 -9.34 -46.85 4.86
CA TRP A 776 -10.02 -46.52 6.13
C TRP A 776 -9.12 -46.40 7.39
N CYS A 777 -7.84 -46.73 7.28
CA CYS A 777 -6.91 -46.79 8.41
C CYS A 777 -5.48 -46.77 7.88
N HIS A 778 -4.63 -45.87 8.38
CA HIS A 778 -3.21 -45.85 8.05
C HIS A 778 -2.39 -46.20 9.29
N ASP A 779 -1.23 -46.81 9.07
CA ASP A 779 -0.33 -47.14 10.16
C ASP A 779 0.27 -45.88 10.80
N ASP A 780 0.21 -45.78 12.13
CA ASP A 780 0.84 -44.72 12.93
C ASP A 780 2.32 -44.54 12.50
N GLY A 781 2.72 -43.29 12.22
CA GLY A 781 4.05 -42.94 11.71
C GLY A 781 4.13 -42.70 10.19
N THR A 782 3.07 -42.97 9.43
CA THR A 782 2.97 -42.68 7.99
C THR A 782 2.31 -41.33 7.67
N GLU A 783 2.01 -40.52 8.67
CA GLU A 783 1.29 -39.25 8.51
C GLU A 783 2.11 -38.23 7.69
N TYR A 784 3.44 -38.36 7.65
CA TYR A 784 4.27 -37.52 6.78
C TYR A 784 3.91 -37.63 5.28
N LEU A 785 3.24 -38.70 4.82
CA LEU A 785 2.79 -38.87 3.43
C LEU A 785 1.84 -37.76 2.97
N VAL A 786 1.12 -37.14 3.92
CA VAL A 786 0.10 -36.12 3.66
C VAL A 786 0.55 -34.71 4.07
N ALA A 787 1.83 -34.53 4.45
CA ALA A 787 2.42 -33.23 4.74
C ALA A 787 2.84 -32.48 3.46
N ASN A 788 2.69 -31.15 3.45
CA ASN A 788 2.99 -30.31 2.29
C ASN A 788 4.48 -30.38 1.95
N PRO A 789 4.84 -30.77 0.71
CA PRO A 789 6.24 -30.91 0.36
C PRO A 789 6.93 -29.56 0.12
N LEU A 790 6.24 -28.47 -0.23
CA LEU A 790 6.87 -27.16 -0.46
C LEU A 790 6.87 -26.27 0.79
N TYR A 791 5.86 -26.39 1.66
CA TYR A 791 5.79 -25.64 2.91
C TYR A 791 6.26 -26.49 4.08
N VAL A 792 7.50 -26.26 4.54
CA VAL A 792 8.11 -27.02 5.65
C VAL A 792 8.37 -26.09 6.84
N PRO A 793 7.46 -26.03 7.84
CA PRO A 793 7.65 -25.21 9.04
C PRO A 793 8.96 -25.50 9.76
N GLY A 794 9.62 -24.44 10.24
CA GLY A 794 10.89 -24.52 10.99
C GLY A 794 12.14 -24.76 10.14
N LEU A 795 12.01 -25.20 8.88
CA LEU A 795 13.15 -25.37 7.97
C LEU A 795 13.89 -24.04 7.68
N PRO A 796 13.21 -22.90 7.41
CA PRO A 796 13.88 -21.61 7.22
C PRO A 796 14.76 -21.19 8.41
N GLU A 797 14.27 -21.38 9.64
CA GLU A 797 15.01 -21.03 10.86
C GLU A 797 16.27 -21.91 11.04
N ILE A 798 16.15 -23.20 10.73
CA ILE A 798 17.28 -24.15 10.74
C ILE A 798 18.35 -23.72 9.72
N LEU A 799 17.94 -23.37 8.50
CA LEU A 799 18.85 -22.94 7.43
C LEU A 799 19.53 -21.59 7.75
N LEU A 800 18.77 -20.60 8.22
CA LEU A 800 19.30 -19.27 8.59
C LEU A 800 20.28 -19.33 9.76
N THR A 801 20.08 -20.26 10.69
CA THR A 801 21.00 -20.49 11.81
C THR A 801 22.38 -20.98 11.35
N ALA A 802 22.45 -21.64 10.20
CA ALA A 802 23.72 -22.04 9.58
C ALA A 802 24.42 -20.91 8.80
N ALA A 803 23.72 -19.80 8.53
CA ALA A 803 24.23 -18.65 7.76
C ALA A 803 24.81 -17.49 8.62
N LYS A 804 24.38 -17.34 9.88
CA LYS A 804 24.80 -16.23 10.76
C LYS A 804 26.15 -16.50 11.43
N ASN A 805 27.19 -15.78 11.01
CA ASN A 805 28.40 -15.54 11.82
C ASN A 805 28.62 -14.02 12.01
N GLU A 806 28.41 -13.52 13.23
CA GLU A 806 28.82 -12.17 13.63
C GLU A 806 30.34 -12.10 13.85
N ARG A 807 31.02 -11.29 13.01
CA ARG A 807 32.27 -10.49 13.20
C ARG A 807 33.44 -11.03 14.05
N LEU A 808 34.61 -11.10 13.41
CA LEU A 808 35.89 -10.51 13.88
C LEU A 808 36.61 -9.82 12.69
N PRO A 809 37.40 -8.75 12.90
CA PRO A 809 37.75 -7.77 11.86
C PRO A 809 39.03 -8.05 11.06
N SER A 810 38.92 -7.83 9.74
CA SER A 810 39.91 -7.39 8.73
C SER A 810 41.40 -7.77 8.87
N SER A 811 41.87 -8.67 7.98
CA SER A 811 43.01 -8.40 7.07
C SER A 811 43.14 -9.48 5.99
N SER A 812 43.06 -9.04 4.73
CA SER A 812 43.60 -9.60 3.47
C SER A 812 44.36 -10.95 3.49
N ASP A 813 43.80 -11.99 2.84
CA ASP A 813 44.45 -12.81 1.79
C ASP A 813 43.45 -13.87 1.23
N PRO A 814 43.29 -14.08 -0.09
CA PRO A 814 42.40 -15.13 -0.64
C PRO A 814 42.94 -16.58 -0.49
N TYR A 815 44.03 -16.79 0.24
CA TYR A 815 44.72 -18.08 0.36
C TYR A 815 44.97 -18.57 1.79
N SER A 816 44.31 -18.01 2.81
CA SER A 816 44.58 -18.35 4.22
C SER A 816 43.55 -19.26 4.92
N GLU A 817 42.97 -20.26 4.22
CA GLU A 817 42.09 -21.28 4.83
C GLU A 817 42.88 -22.52 5.32
N ILE A 818 43.87 -22.34 6.23
CA ILE A 818 44.53 -23.50 6.87
C ILE A 818 44.54 -23.45 8.41
N GLU A 819 44.22 -22.34 9.08
CA GLU A 819 44.28 -22.31 10.55
C GLU A 819 43.11 -21.57 11.21
N SER A 820 42.01 -22.28 11.47
CA SER A 820 41.21 -22.05 12.69
C SER A 820 40.19 -23.17 12.94
N SER A 821 40.58 -24.22 13.66
CA SER A 821 39.66 -24.99 14.51
C SER A 821 40.38 -25.28 15.82
N GLN A 822 39.98 -24.59 16.89
CA GLN A 822 40.58 -24.76 18.22
C GLN A 822 40.39 -26.18 18.75
N PRO A 823 41.37 -26.71 19.52
CA PRO A 823 41.32 -28.07 20.06
C PRO A 823 40.36 -28.15 21.26
N VAL A 824 39.44 -29.12 21.21
CA VAL A 824 38.63 -29.53 22.37
C VAL A 824 39.56 -30.12 23.44
N ALA A 825 39.66 -29.44 24.57
CA ALA A 825 40.40 -29.89 25.73
C ALA A 825 39.67 -31.02 26.48
N ASN A 826 40.44 -32.05 26.83
CA ASN A 826 40.32 -32.94 27.99
C ASN A 826 39.10 -33.87 28.13
N ARG A 827 39.27 -35.13 27.71
CA ARG A 827 38.84 -36.31 28.50
C ARG A 827 40.05 -37.22 28.76
N PRO A 828 40.21 -37.78 29.98
CA PRO A 828 41.38 -38.59 30.31
C PRO A 828 41.29 -39.98 29.67
N THR A 829 42.37 -40.37 29.00
CA THR A 829 42.57 -41.67 28.36
C THR A 829 42.83 -42.77 29.39
N ALA A 830 42.00 -43.82 29.39
CA ALA A 830 42.45 -45.16 29.76
C ALA A 830 43.18 -45.80 28.58
N SER A 831 44.26 -46.51 28.89
CA SER A 831 45.28 -47.05 27.99
C SER A 831 44.76 -48.08 26.98
N HIS A 832 44.98 -47.86 25.68
CA HIS A 832 45.24 -48.93 24.70
C HIS A 832 46.13 -48.41 23.55
N LYS A 833 46.97 -49.31 23.02
CA LYS A 833 48.08 -49.11 22.06
C LYS A 833 47.73 -48.15 20.91
N ARG A 834 48.60 -47.16 20.66
CA ARG A 834 48.59 -46.28 19.47
C ARG A 834 48.70 -47.12 18.20
N GLN A 835 47.58 -47.27 17.49
CA GLN A 835 47.59 -47.57 16.06
C GLN A 835 47.96 -46.26 15.36
N THR A 836 49.12 -46.21 14.72
CA THR A 836 49.52 -45.08 13.88
C THR A 836 48.57 -45.00 12.69
N ASP A 837 47.80 -43.92 12.60
CA ASP A 837 46.88 -43.66 11.49
C ASP A 837 47.69 -43.40 10.20
N SER A 838 47.98 -44.45 9.42
CA SER A 838 48.79 -44.38 8.21
C SER A 838 48.24 -43.38 7.18
N LEU A 839 46.93 -43.15 7.18
CA LEU A 839 46.26 -42.24 6.24
C LEU A 839 46.49 -40.76 6.58
N SER A 840 46.91 -40.46 7.82
CA SER A 840 47.31 -39.10 8.21
C SER A 840 48.58 -38.61 7.51
N SER A 841 49.38 -39.52 6.94
CA SER A 841 50.59 -39.19 6.19
C SER A 841 50.35 -38.78 4.73
N LEU A 842 49.12 -38.96 4.21
CA LEU A 842 48.77 -38.61 2.84
C LEU A 842 48.68 -37.08 2.65
N PRO A 843 49.08 -36.53 1.49
CA PRO A 843 48.79 -35.14 1.12
C PRO A 843 47.28 -34.85 1.15
N ALA A 844 46.90 -33.59 1.40
CA ALA A 844 45.49 -33.19 1.52
C ALA A 844 44.72 -33.44 0.21
N GLU A 845 45.38 -33.28 -0.93
CA GLU A 845 44.83 -33.48 -2.27
C GLU A 845 44.42 -34.93 -2.49
N ILE A 846 45.26 -35.90 -2.09
CA ILE A 846 44.93 -37.33 -2.22
C ILE A 846 43.79 -37.70 -1.27
N ARG A 847 43.75 -37.12 -0.07
CA ARG A 847 42.63 -37.34 0.87
C ARG A 847 41.31 -36.83 0.28
N LEU A 848 41.31 -35.66 -0.35
CA LEU A 848 40.12 -35.10 -1.02
C LEU A 848 39.68 -35.93 -2.22
N ILE A 849 40.62 -36.45 -3.01
CA ILE A 849 40.31 -37.36 -4.12
C ILE A 849 39.68 -38.65 -3.59
N VAL A 850 40.20 -39.23 -2.50
CA VAL A 850 39.61 -40.43 -1.89
C VAL A 850 38.16 -40.16 -1.47
N ILE A 851 37.89 -39.00 -0.85
CA ILE A 851 36.52 -38.62 -0.47
C ILE A 851 35.60 -38.45 -1.69
N GLU A 852 36.12 -37.97 -2.83
CA GLU A 852 35.34 -37.75 -4.05
C GLU A 852 34.73 -39.04 -4.63
N TYR A 853 35.32 -40.20 -4.34
CA TYR A 853 34.84 -41.51 -4.79
C TYR A 853 34.03 -42.28 -3.74
N LEU A 854 33.83 -41.72 -2.55
CA LEU A 854 33.14 -42.40 -1.45
C LEU A 854 31.75 -41.82 -1.21
N ASP A 855 30.84 -42.68 -0.76
CA ASP A 855 29.50 -42.28 -0.34
C ASP A 855 29.48 -41.82 1.12
N SER A 856 28.43 -41.12 1.55
CA SER A 856 28.37 -40.52 2.90
C SER A 856 28.54 -41.54 4.04
N SER A 857 28.02 -42.76 3.85
CA SER A 857 28.20 -43.90 4.77
C SER A 857 29.67 -44.32 4.90
N ASP A 858 30.38 -44.36 3.76
CA ASP A 858 31.80 -44.74 3.71
C ASP A 858 32.69 -43.63 4.26
N ILE A 859 32.35 -42.37 3.99
CA ILE A 859 33.02 -41.20 4.56
C ILE A 859 32.87 -41.19 6.09
N THR A 860 31.68 -41.50 6.59
CA THR A 860 31.43 -41.62 8.04
C THR A 860 32.25 -42.75 8.64
N SER A 861 32.22 -43.93 8.03
CA SER A 861 33.03 -45.08 8.44
C SER A 861 34.54 -44.78 8.42
N LEU A 862 35.00 -44.03 7.41
CA LEU A 862 36.38 -43.60 7.26
C LEU A 862 36.78 -42.55 8.30
N SER A 863 35.88 -41.62 8.64
CA SER A 863 36.08 -40.60 9.69
C SER A 863 36.18 -41.21 11.10
N ILE A 864 35.49 -42.33 11.34
CA ILE A 864 35.56 -43.11 12.57
C ILE A 864 36.86 -43.94 12.60
N ALA A 865 37.25 -44.50 11.46
CA ALA A 865 38.44 -45.34 11.33
C ALA A 865 39.76 -44.55 11.30
N SER A 866 39.75 -43.30 10.85
CA SER A 866 40.94 -42.46 10.65
C SER A 866 40.68 -41.01 11.04
N ARG A 867 41.58 -40.46 11.87
CA ARG A 867 41.54 -39.06 12.30
C ARG A 867 41.85 -38.10 11.15
N ALA A 868 42.51 -38.57 10.10
CA ALA A 868 42.83 -37.78 8.91
C ALA A 868 41.59 -37.29 8.14
N PHE A 869 40.43 -37.94 8.35
CA PHE A 869 39.15 -37.65 7.71
C PHE A 869 38.08 -37.15 8.69
N ALA A 870 38.44 -36.89 9.95
CA ALA A 870 37.50 -36.45 10.98
C ALA A 870 37.00 -35.00 10.79
N GLN A 871 37.73 -34.16 10.06
CA GLN A 871 37.35 -32.78 9.73
C GLN A 871 37.45 -32.58 8.21
N LEU A 872 36.31 -32.61 7.53
CA LEU A 872 36.22 -32.36 6.09
C LEU A 872 36.07 -30.86 5.82
N PRO A 873 36.68 -30.31 4.74
CA PRO A 873 36.47 -28.92 4.35
C PRO A 873 35.00 -28.60 4.04
N ASN A 874 34.60 -27.36 4.28
CA ASN A 874 33.23 -26.89 4.04
C ASN A 874 32.78 -27.08 2.58
N SER A 875 33.70 -27.00 1.62
CA SER A 875 33.46 -27.25 0.20
C SER A 875 33.09 -28.71 -0.11
N VAL A 876 33.60 -29.67 0.67
CA VAL A 876 33.24 -31.10 0.58
C VAL A 876 31.86 -31.32 1.17
N TRP A 877 31.55 -30.70 2.31
CA TRP A 877 30.22 -30.75 2.90
C TRP A 877 29.15 -30.17 1.97
N TYR A 878 29.43 -29.04 1.31
CA TYR A 878 28.53 -28.50 0.29
C TYR A 878 28.22 -29.52 -0.82
N LYS A 879 29.26 -30.14 -1.40
CA LYS A 879 29.08 -31.18 -2.43
C LYS A 879 28.27 -32.38 -1.91
N LEU A 880 28.54 -32.81 -0.67
CA LEU A 880 27.87 -33.96 -0.06
C LEU A 880 26.40 -33.69 0.24
N VAL A 881 26.08 -32.54 0.84
CA VAL A 881 24.68 -32.11 1.06
C VAL A 881 23.95 -32.04 -0.27
N ARG A 882 24.59 -31.50 -1.33
CA ARG A 882 23.99 -31.42 -2.66
C ARG A 882 23.74 -32.80 -3.30
N LYS A 883 24.64 -33.76 -3.10
CA LYS A 883 24.51 -35.13 -3.62
C LYS A 883 23.43 -35.92 -2.87
N GLU A 884 23.38 -35.79 -1.54
CA GLU A 884 22.52 -36.60 -0.66
C GLU A 884 21.13 -36.00 -0.42
N MET A 885 21.01 -34.67 -0.54
CA MET A 885 19.78 -33.92 -0.30
C MET A 885 19.46 -33.00 -1.50
N PRO A 886 19.37 -33.52 -2.73
CA PRO A 886 19.08 -32.70 -3.91
C PRO A 886 17.70 -32.02 -3.83
N TRP A 887 16.79 -32.59 -3.03
CA TRP A 887 15.48 -32.05 -2.69
C TRP A 887 15.51 -30.80 -1.78
N LEU A 888 16.67 -30.34 -1.31
CA LEU A 888 16.82 -29.11 -0.53
C LEU A 888 17.09 -27.91 -1.45
N TRP A 889 16.31 -27.78 -2.53
CA TRP A 889 16.62 -26.84 -3.60
C TRP A 889 16.53 -25.37 -3.21
N GLU A 890 15.70 -25.03 -2.21
CA GLU A 890 15.56 -23.65 -1.74
C GLU A 890 16.86 -23.09 -1.11
N ALA A 891 17.79 -23.96 -0.70
CA ALA A 891 19.07 -23.57 -0.13
C ALA A 891 20.15 -23.23 -1.17
N TRP A 892 19.94 -23.52 -2.45
CA TRP A 892 20.93 -23.35 -3.50
C TRP A 892 20.94 -21.93 -4.11
N GLU A 893 22.08 -21.50 -4.67
CA GLU A 893 22.18 -20.20 -5.36
C GLU A 893 21.37 -20.16 -6.67
N GLU A 894 20.86 -18.97 -7.03
CA GLU A 894 19.94 -18.74 -8.16
C GLU A 894 20.41 -19.28 -9.51
N SER A 895 21.72 -19.42 -9.73
CA SER A 895 22.26 -19.84 -11.03
C SER A 895 22.05 -21.32 -11.38
N GLU A 896 21.59 -22.16 -10.45
CA GLU A 896 21.61 -23.63 -10.64
C GLU A 896 20.23 -24.28 -10.86
N CYS A 897 19.12 -23.69 -10.39
CA CYS A 897 17.77 -24.25 -10.57
C CYS A 897 16.69 -23.16 -10.61
N ILE A 898 16.69 -22.32 -11.65
CA ILE A 898 15.69 -21.25 -11.82
C ILE A 898 14.35 -21.89 -12.21
N HIS A 899 13.44 -22.12 -11.26
CA HIS A 899 12.04 -22.44 -11.55
C HIS A 899 11.12 -21.51 -10.78
N ASN A 900 10.33 -20.72 -11.50
CA ASN A 900 9.23 -19.98 -10.89
C ASN A 900 8.00 -20.89 -10.96
N PRO A 901 7.42 -21.29 -9.80
CA PRO A 901 6.20 -22.08 -9.79
C PRO A 901 5.09 -21.37 -10.56
N SER A 902 4.26 -22.13 -11.26
CA SER A 902 3.06 -21.59 -11.90
C SER A 902 2.08 -21.13 -10.81
N PRO A 903 1.33 -20.04 -10.98
CA PRO A 903 0.24 -19.69 -10.05
C PRO A 903 -0.71 -20.88 -9.82
N TRP A 904 -0.93 -21.68 -10.87
CA TRP A 904 -1.82 -22.84 -10.84
C TRP A 904 -1.27 -24.01 -10.02
N THR A 905 0.04 -24.10 -9.78
CA THR A 905 0.64 -25.19 -9.01
C THR A 905 0.65 -24.94 -7.51
N ILE A 906 0.27 -23.73 -7.08
CA ILE A 906 0.37 -23.28 -5.68
C ILE A 906 -0.95 -22.80 -5.08
N LEU A 907 -1.96 -22.54 -5.92
CA LEU A 907 -3.28 -22.08 -5.48
C LEU A 907 -4.18 -23.25 -5.09
N THR A 908 -4.98 -23.05 -4.04
CA THR A 908 -6.07 -23.97 -3.66
C THR A 908 -7.41 -23.52 -4.24
N THR A 909 -8.41 -24.39 -4.23
CA THR A 909 -9.77 -24.02 -4.67
C THR A 909 -10.36 -22.95 -3.75
N ALA A 910 -10.11 -23.06 -2.45
CA ALA A 910 -10.52 -22.08 -1.45
C ALA A 910 -9.90 -20.68 -1.68
N ASP A 911 -8.61 -20.60 -2.00
CA ASP A 911 -7.93 -19.33 -2.31
C ASP A 911 -8.58 -18.64 -3.53
N ILE A 912 -8.97 -19.41 -4.55
CA ILE A 912 -9.65 -18.90 -5.74
C ILE A 912 -11.06 -18.43 -5.38
N LYS A 913 -11.85 -19.25 -4.69
CA LYS A 913 -13.23 -18.91 -4.28
C LYS A 913 -13.26 -17.62 -3.47
N CYS A 914 -12.40 -17.48 -2.47
CA CYS A 914 -12.32 -16.30 -1.63
C CYS A 914 -12.09 -15.00 -2.44
N VAL A 915 -11.14 -15.02 -3.38
CA VAL A 915 -10.81 -13.86 -4.22
C VAL A 915 -11.97 -13.52 -5.15
N VAL A 916 -12.60 -14.54 -5.74
CA VAL A 916 -13.76 -14.37 -6.61
C VAL A 916 -14.92 -13.74 -5.85
N THR A 917 -15.28 -14.28 -4.68
CA THR A 917 -16.37 -13.74 -3.85
C THR A 917 -16.10 -12.29 -3.45
N ALA A 918 -14.88 -11.96 -3.01
CA ALA A 918 -14.51 -10.59 -2.65
C ALA A 918 -14.57 -9.63 -3.85
N ARG A 919 -14.14 -10.07 -5.04
CA ARG A 919 -14.23 -9.30 -6.28
C ARG A 919 -15.66 -9.05 -6.69
N SER A 920 -16.52 -10.07 -6.67
CA SER A 920 -17.94 -9.97 -7.01
C SER A 920 -18.64 -8.96 -6.10
N ALA A 921 -18.44 -9.08 -4.78
CA ALA A 921 -19.03 -8.19 -3.80
C ALA A 921 -18.59 -6.73 -4.00
N TYR A 922 -17.31 -6.52 -4.33
CA TYR A 922 -16.79 -5.19 -4.63
C TYR A 922 -17.31 -4.63 -5.96
N ALA A 923 -17.35 -5.44 -7.01
CA ALA A 923 -17.88 -5.05 -8.32
C ALA A 923 -19.37 -4.67 -8.22
N GLN A 924 -20.16 -5.46 -7.50
CA GLN A 924 -21.58 -5.18 -7.26
C GLN A 924 -21.78 -3.85 -6.53
N ALA A 925 -20.99 -3.58 -5.48
CA ALA A 925 -21.02 -2.30 -4.80
C ALA A 925 -20.64 -1.11 -5.69
N LEU A 926 -19.68 -1.28 -6.60
CA LEU A 926 -19.34 -0.26 -7.59
C LEU A 926 -20.47 -0.04 -8.62
N VAL A 927 -21.19 -1.09 -9.02
CA VAL A 927 -22.37 -0.99 -9.90
C VAL A 927 -23.49 -0.22 -9.22
N GLU A 928 -23.77 -0.49 -7.94
CA GLU A 928 -24.71 0.29 -7.12
C GLU A 928 -24.30 1.78 -7.02
N ASP A 929 -23.00 2.05 -7.16
CA ASP A 929 -22.41 3.38 -7.21
C ASP A 929 -22.39 4.02 -8.60
N SER A 930 -23.20 3.51 -9.53
CA SER A 930 -23.41 4.02 -10.89
C SER A 930 -22.20 3.88 -11.82
N TYR A 931 -21.25 3.00 -11.51
CA TYR A 931 -20.26 2.54 -12.48
C TYR A 931 -20.93 1.64 -13.52
N THR A 932 -20.40 1.62 -14.75
CA THR A 932 -20.80 0.58 -15.70
C THR A 932 -20.30 -0.75 -15.18
N GLN A 933 -21.07 -1.83 -15.43
CA GLN A 933 -20.68 -3.18 -15.02
C GLN A 933 -19.24 -3.54 -15.47
N LEU A 934 -18.89 -3.18 -16.69
CA LEU A 934 -17.55 -3.42 -17.23
C LEU A 934 -16.44 -2.63 -16.50
N ASP A 935 -16.71 -1.39 -16.09
CA ASP A 935 -15.72 -0.57 -15.38
C ASP A 935 -15.58 -1.00 -13.91
N ALA A 936 -16.70 -1.41 -13.28
CA ALA A 936 -16.71 -1.99 -11.94
C ALA A 936 -15.92 -3.31 -11.87
N GLU A 937 -16.11 -4.19 -12.85
CA GLU A 937 -15.40 -5.46 -12.97
C GLU A 937 -13.89 -5.25 -13.17
N LYS A 938 -13.48 -4.33 -14.04
CA LYS A 938 -12.06 -3.99 -14.26
C LYS A 938 -11.41 -3.39 -13.01
N ALA A 939 -12.13 -2.53 -12.31
CA ALA A 939 -11.66 -1.96 -11.05
C ALA A 939 -11.47 -3.06 -9.99
N ALA A 940 -12.43 -3.99 -9.86
CA ALA A 940 -12.34 -5.13 -8.97
C ALA A 940 -11.16 -6.06 -9.30
N GLU A 941 -10.97 -6.37 -10.57
CA GLU A 941 -9.87 -7.22 -11.05
C GLU A 941 -8.49 -6.63 -10.71
N SER A 942 -8.32 -5.32 -10.91
CA SER A 942 -7.08 -4.61 -10.59
C SER A 942 -6.77 -4.57 -9.08
N ARG A 943 -7.82 -4.66 -8.25
CA ARG A 943 -7.73 -4.45 -6.80
C ARG A 943 -7.50 -5.74 -6.02
N PHE A 944 -8.11 -6.84 -6.45
CA PHE A 944 -8.06 -8.12 -5.75
C PHE A 944 -7.29 -9.16 -6.57
N VAL A 945 -5.97 -9.07 -6.69
CA VAL A 945 -5.19 -10.04 -7.47
C VAL A 945 -5.16 -11.43 -6.80
N LEU A 946 -5.08 -12.51 -7.58
CA LEU A 946 -4.91 -13.87 -7.04
C LEU A 946 -3.70 -13.94 -6.10
N PRO A 947 -3.83 -14.50 -4.88
CA PRO A 947 -2.76 -14.56 -3.89
C PRO A 947 -1.74 -15.62 -4.30
N ILE A 948 -0.69 -15.20 -5.01
CA ILE A 948 0.46 -16.05 -5.31
C ILE A 948 1.31 -16.12 -4.04
N ILE A 949 1.05 -17.12 -3.18
CA ILE A 949 1.88 -17.39 -2.01
C ILE A 949 3.06 -18.24 -2.46
N ILE A 950 4.20 -17.60 -2.72
CA ILE A 950 5.46 -18.31 -2.97
C ILE A 950 6.09 -18.59 -1.59
N PRO A 951 6.35 -19.86 -1.22
CA PRO A 951 7.08 -20.18 0.01
C PRO A 951 8.39 -19.41 0.09
N GLU A 952 8.78 -18.95 1.28
CA GLU A 952 10.01 -18.17 1.47
C GLU A 952 11.24 -19.05 1.19
N GLU A 953 11.88 -18.87 0.03
CA GLU A 953 13.09 -19.61 -0.34
C GLU A 953 14.32 -19.03 0.40
N VAL A 954 14.86 -19.77 1.37
CA VAL A 954 16.08 -19.37 2.11
C VAL A 954 17.32 -19.74 1.32
N LYS A 955 17.82 -18.80 0.52
CA LYS A 955 19.05 -18.97 -0.26
C LYS A 955 20.29 -18.79 0.61
N LEU A 956 21.13 -19.83 0.68
CA LEU A 956 22.33 -19.83 1.51
C LEU A 956 23.57 -19.50 0.67
N PRO A 957 24.36 -18.46 0.99
CA PRO A 957 25.57 -18.15 0.24
C PRO A 957 26.61 -19.26 0.40
N ARG A 958 27.15 -19.78 -0.71
CA ARG A 958 28.03 -20.96 -0.67
C ARG A 958 29.25 -20.79 0.25
N ALA A 959 29.86 -19.60 0.22
CA ALA A 959 31.12 -19.32 0.90
C ALA A 959 30.98 -19.06 2.40
N THR A 960 29.85 -18.51 2.87
CA THR A 960 29.68 -18.07 4.26
C THR A 960 28.84 -19.03 5.10
N THR A 961 28.27 -20.08 4.48
CA THR A 961 27.40 -21.05 5.13
C THR A 961 28.19 -22.23 5.67
N ASP A 962 27.91 -22.65 6.91
CA ASP A 962 28.44 -23.90 7.47
C ASP A 962 27.59 -25.10 6.98
N TRP A 963 28.04 -25.75 5.90
CA TRP A 963 27.32 -26.85 5.26
C TRP A 963 27.32 -28.15 6.09
N HIS A 964 28.31 -28.32 6.96
CA HIS A 964 28.28 -29.41 7.93
C HIS A 964 27.14 -29.22 8.94
N ARG A 965 26.96 -27.99 9.41
CA ARG A 965 25.86 -27.65 10.32
C ARG A 965 24.50 -27.84 9.64
N VAL A 966 24.34 -27.49 8.36
CA VAL A 966 23.12 -27.76 7.59
C VAL A 966 22.83 -29.27 7.57
N PHE A 967 23.80 -30.10 7.16
CA PHE A 967 23.66 -31.55 7.11
C PHE A 967 23.22 -32.14 8.47
N MET A 968 23.90 -31.72 9.54
CA MET A 968 23.63 -32.22 10.89
C MET A 968 22.27 -31.77 11.42
N GLN A 969 21.88 -30.51 11.24
CA GLN A 969 20.61 -30.00 11.76
C GLN A 969 19.41 -30.63 11.06
N ILE A 970 19.50 -30.89 9.75
CA ILE A 970 18.45 -31.60 9.02
C ILE A 970 18.32 -33.04 9.53
N ARG A 971 19.43 -33.77 9.67
CA ARG A 971 19.42 -35.14 10.20
C ARG A 971 18.90 -35.23 11.64
N LEU A 972 19.25 -34.26 12.50
CA LEU A 972 18.81 -34.21 13.90
C LEU A 972 17.32 -33.90 14.05
N ASN A 973 16.74 -33.13 13.13
CA ASN A 973 15.34 -32.74 13.17
C ASN A 973 14.47 -33.52 12.16
N TRP A 974 15.00 -34.59 11.57
CA TRP A 974 14.36 -35.31 10.45
C TRP A 974 12.92 -35.75 10.76
N ASP A 975 12.67 -36.26 11.95
CA ASP A 975 11.33 -36.72 12.37
C ASP A 975 10.31 -35.57 12.49
N LYS A 976 10.78 -34.35 12.73
CA LYS A 976 9.95 -33.14 12.83
C LYS A 976 9.72 -32.46 11.48
N LEU A 977 10.60 -32.68 10.51
CA LEU A 977 10.52 -32.09 9.17
C LEU A 977 9.66 -32.96 8.23
N LYS A 978 8.38 -33.16 8.59
CA LYS A 978 7.48 -34.09 7.89
C LYS A 978 7.30 -33.74 6.40
N GLY A 979 7.11 -32.46 6.07
CA GLY A 979 7.03 -32.01 4.68
C GLY A 979 8.30 -32.31 3.87
N LEU A 980 9.48 -32.20 4.50
CA LEU A 980 10.77 -32.51 3.88
C LEU A 980 10.96 -34.02 3.64
N ARG A 981 10.46 -34.85 4.55
CA ARG A 981 10.38 -36.32 4.37
C ARG A 981 9.50 -36.68 3.17
N ASN A 982 8.32 -36.07 3.08
CA ASN A 982 7.43 -36.30 1.93
C ASN A 982 8.09 -35.85 0.62
N ARG A 983 8.72 -34.67 0.65
CA ARG A 983 9.47 -34.12 -0.49
C ARG A 983 10.57 -35.05 -0.97
N GLN A 984 11.39 -35.61 -0.08
CA GLN A 984 12.43 -36.57 -0.45
C GLN A 984 11.86 -37.77 -1.19
N ARG A 985 10.76 -38.34 -0.69
CA ARG A 985 10.10 -39.49 -1.31
C ARG A 985 9.56 -39.14 -2.70
N ILE A 986 8.82 -38.05 -2.82
CA ILE A 986 8.27 -37.58 -4.11
C ILE A 986 9.42 -37.31 -5.10
N TRP A 987 10.54 -36.76 -4.63
CA TRP A 987 11.72 -36.54 -5.46
C TRP A 987 12.24 -37.85 -6.08
N VAL A 988 12.29 -38.94 -5.31
CA VAL A 988 12.74 -40.26 -5.80
C VAL A 988 11.75 -40.82 -6.84
N ASP A 989 10.45 -40.73 -6.58
CA ASP A 989 9.42 -41.19 -7.51
C ASP A 989 9.50 -40.42 -8.84
N VAL A 990 9.65 -39.10 -8.79
CA VAL A 990 9.78 -38.23 -9.97
C VAL A 990 11.10 -38.48 -10.70
N GLU A 991 12.19 -38.82 -10.00
CA GLU A 991 13.48 -39.17 -10.64
C GLU A 991 13.33 -40.42 -11.52
N GLU A 992 12.60 -41.42 -11.04
CA GLU A 992 12.27 -42.62 -11.81
C GLU A 992 11.37 -42.29 -13.01
N VAL A 993 10.37 -41.41 -12.85
CA VAL A 993 9.53 -40.92 -13.97
C VAL A 993 10.42 -40.25 -15.03
N VAL A 994 11.28 -39.31 -14.63
CA VAL A 994 12.20 -38.61 -15.53
C VAL A 994 13.15 -39.58 -16.25
N ARG A 995 13.67 -40.59 -15.55
CA ARG A 995 14.49 -41.66 -16.14
C ARG A 995 13.73 -42.49 -17.18
N ARG A 996 12.43 -42.74 -16.97
CA ARG A 996 11.60 -43.44 -17.96
C ARG A 996 11.30 -42.55 -19.17
N ILE A 997 11.03 -41.26 -18.97
CA ILE A 997 10.85 -40.28 -20.05
C ILE A 997 12.07 -40.23 -20.99
N GLN A 998 13.29 -40.35 -20.46
CA GLN A 998 14.52 -40.41 -21.28
C GLN A 998 14.53 -41.55 -22.31
N LYS A 999 13.72 -42.61 -22.14
CA LYS A 999 13.59 -43.67 -23.16
C LYS A 999 12.79 -43.23 -24.38
N PHE A 1000 11.96 -42.20 -24.22
CA PHE A 1000 11.00 -41.70 -25.20
C PHE A 1000 11.41 -40.34 -25.79
N ASP A 1001 12.34 -39.62 -25.16
CA ASP A 1001 12.92 -38.37 -25.67
C ASP A 1001 14.04 -38.72 -26.68
N PRO A 1002 13.90 -38.37 -27.98
CA PRO A 1002 14.80 -38.80 -29.05
C PRO A 1002 16.21 -38.19 -29.04
#